data_AF-A0A059AHE1-F1
#
_entry.id   AF-A0A059AHE1-F1
#
_cell.length_a   1.000
_cell.length_b   1.000
_cell.length_c   1.000
_cell.angle_alpha   90.00
_cell.angle_beta   90.00
_cell.angle_gamma   90.00
#
_symmetry.space_group_name_H-M   'P 1'
#
loop_
_entity.id
_entity.type
_entity.pdbx_description
1 polymer ?
#
loop_
_entity_poly.entity_id
_entity_poly.type
_entity_poly.pdbx_seq_one_letter_code
_entity_poly.pdbx_strand_id
1 'polypeptide(L)'
;MGTLVASLFVIVILEIVWLYGGVDGAYMKYNTGAGVVEGKLNVHLVPHSHDDVGWLKTVDQYYVGSNNSIQGACVENVLDSVVKALARDPNRKFVFAEMAFFQRWWLEQSPETQEQVRKLVDAGQFEFINGGWCMHDEATAHYIDMIDQTTLGHGLIKSQFDKVPRVGWQIDPFGHSAVQAYLLGAEVGFDSLHFARIDYQDRATRKNDKSLEVIWRGSKTFGSSSQIFTNAFPIHYSPPEGFNFEVSNDFEPVQDNTLLYDYNVEKRVNDFISAAMTQANVTRTNHIMWTMGDDFVYQYAESWFKQMDKLIHYVNKDGRVNALYSTPSIYVDAKNAANVSWPLKTDDYLPYADRKDAYWTGYFTSRPALKRYARMLSGYYLAARQLEFLVGRRSNGPSTSRLGDALGLVQHHDALTGTAKQHTTNDYEKRLAIGAFEAAAVVDNALSCLVGKKPGGQCSSPALTFSQCQLLNISFCPATEEDIPDGKSLVVVAYNSLGWNRTDIVRIPVTDSDLVVHDSSGNTIEAQFINLDSVTINLRNFYVKAYLGLSPQQVPKYWLIFQVSLPPLGWSTYFISKAATEGHETTVLSTLSNPQNDTLEVGPGDLKMLFSSTSGQLVRILNSKTGVDVPVQQSYLYYASSIGDTDDSQASGAYIFRPDRALPTIVSREVPLKVVRGPLVDEVHQQFSSWIYQVTRLYKDKEQADVEFTIGPIPTDDGVGKEVITQMTANMATEKTFYTDSNGRDFIKRVRDYRPDWSLTVTQPVAGNYYPINLGIFTTDNKTELSVLVDRAVGGASIKDGQIELMLHRRILKDDSRGVEEALDERVCIANNSTCKGLTIRGHYYIGINKRGTGARWRRTTGPTS
;
A
#
# COMPACT_ATOMS: atom_id res chain seq x y z
N MET A 1 8.12 -78.65 61.04
CA MET A 1 8.70 -78.09 59.80
C MET A 1 7.62 -77.29 59.04
N GLY A 2 6.96 -76.32 59.69
CA GLY A 2 5.77 -75.65 59.13
C GLY A 2 5.50 -74.23 59.63
N THR A 3 6.31 -73.68 60.55
CA THR A 3 6.10 -72.33 61.11
C THR A 3 7.26 -71.35 60.84
N LEU A 4 8.40 -71.83 60.33
CA LEU A 4 9.53 -70.96 59.95
C LEU A 4 9.47 -70.46 58.49
N VAL A 5 8.71 -71.14 57.62
CA VAL A 5 8.61 -70.79 56.20
C VAL A 5 7.57 -69.68 55.96
N ALA A 6 6.54 -69.59 56.82
CA ALA A 6 5.50 -68.56 56.70
C ALA A 6 5.97 -67.16 57.13
N SER A 7 6.90 -67.07 58.09
CA SER A 7 7.37 -65.77 58.59
C SER A 7 8.39 -65.12 57.64
N LEU A 8 9.21 -65.90 56.93
CA LEU A 8 10.13 -65.36 55.92
C LEU A 8 9.40 -64.92 54.65
N PHE A 9 8.32 -65.61 54.26
CA PHE A 9 7.56 -65.24 53.06
C PHE A 9 6.78 -63.93 53.25
N VAL A 10 6.28 -63.65 54.46
CA VAL A 10 5.57 -62.40 54.77
C VAL A 10 6.53 -61.21 54.86
N ILE A 11 7.76 -61.40 55.36
CA ILE A 11 8.77 -60.34 55.42
C ILE A 11 9.33 -60.02 54.03
N VAL A 12 9.54 -61.01 53.17
CA VAL A 12 10.00 -60.79 51.78
C VAL A 12 8.92 -60.13 50.92
N ILE A 13 7.62 -60.43 51.14
CA ILE A 13 6.53 -59.73 50.45
C ILE A 13 6.35 -58.29 50.96
N LEU A 14 6.54 -58.03 52.26
CA LEU A 14 6.49 -56.67 52.81
C LEU A 14 7.68 -55.80 52.36
N GLU A 15 8.88 -56.36 52.20
CA GLU A 15 10.01 -55.63 51.62
C GLU A 15 9.91 -55.44 50.10
N ILE A 16 9.32 -56.39 49.37
CA ILE A 16 9.03 -56.18 47.93
C ILE A 16 7.95 -55.11 47.75
N VAL A 17 6.95 -55.03 48.63
CA VAL A 17 5.91 -53.97 48.58
C VAL A 17 6.45 -52.61 49.05
N TRP A 18 7.49 -52.56 49.89
CA TRP A 18 8.20 -51.31 50.23
C TRP A 18 9.23 -50.86 49.18
N LEU A 19 9.72 -51.78 48.33
CA LEU A 19 10.59 -51.48 47.19
C LEU A 19 9.85 -51.11 45.90
N TYR A 20 8.53 -51.36 45.83
CA TYR A 20 7.64 -50.64 44.92
C TYR A 20 7.35 -49.27 45.53
N GLY A 21 8.35 -48.38 45.50
CA GLY A 21 8.08 -46.95 45.50
C GLY A 21 7.14 -46.68 44.33
N GLY A 22 5.85 -46.55 44.63
CA GLY A 22 4.85 -46.16 43.66
C GLY A 22 5.36 -44.92 42.95
N VAL A 23 5.56 -45.03 41.65
CA VAL A 23 5.88 -43.89 40.82
C VAL A 23 4.59 -43.07 40.72
N ASP A 24 4.35 -42.22 41.73
CA ASP A 24 3.23 -41.29 41.73
C ASP A 24 3.49 -40.23 40.68
N GLY A 25 2.98 -40.48 39.46
CA GLY A 25 2.87 -39.46 38.42
C GLY A 25 1.83 -38.41 38.84
N ALA A 26 2.22 -37.49 39.73
CA ALA A 26 1.36 -36.38 40.13
C ALA A 26 1.20 -35.39 38.97
N TYR A 27 -0.03 -34.93 38.72
CA TYR A 27 -0.30 -33.84 37.79
C TYR A 27 0.46 -32.58 38.22
N MET A 28 1.35 -32.07 37.36
CA MET A 28 2.11 -30.86 37.64
C MET A 28 1.32 -29.63 37.21
N LYS A 29 1.08 -28.70 38.14
CA LYS A 29 0.48 -27.40 37.88
C LYS A 29 1.59 -26.36 37.69
N TYR A 30 1.70 -25.77 36.50
CA TYR A 30 2.65 -24.70 36.21
C TYR A 30 2.19 -23.36 36.80
N ASN A 31 3.15 -22.52 37.20
CA ASN A 31 2.88 -21.18 37.70
C ASN A 31 2.97 -20.18 36.55
N THR A 32 1.86 -20.01 35.84
CA THR A 32 1.75 -19.20 34.61
C THR A 32 1.26 -17.78 34.87
N GLY A 33 0.70 -17.50 36.06
CA GLY A 33 0.14 -16.21 36.46
C GLY A 33 1.17 -15.20 36.99
N ALA A 34 2.42 -15.27 36.51
CA ALA A 34 3.46 -14.34 36.91
C ALA A 34 3.17 -12.93 36.37
N GLY A 35 3.40 -11.92 37.22
CA GLY A 35 3.36 -10.50 36.84
C GLY A 35 4.77 -9.90 36.76
N VAL A 36 4.84 -8.58 36.58
CA VAL A 36 6.10 -7.84 36.68
C VAL A 36 6.67 -7.92 38.10
N VAL A 37 7.99 -8.10 38.20
CA VAL A 37 8.74 -8.10 39.46
C VAL A 37 9.75 -6.95 39.46
N GLU A 38 9.65 -6.08 40.46
CA GLU A 38 10.58 -4.96 40.65
C GLU A 38 12.01 -5.47 40.91
N GLY A 39 13.01 -4.77 40.38
CA GLY A 39 14.42 -5.10 40.56
C GLY A 39 14.94 -6.28 39.73
N LYS A 40 14.08 -6.97 38.97
CA LYS A 40 14.47 -8.02 38.02
C LYS A 40 14.34 -7.56 36.57
N LEU A 41 15.05 -8.22 35.65
CA LEU A 41 14.73 -8.17 34.23
C LEU A 41 13.41 -8.90 34.00
N ASN A 42 12.44 -8.21 33.41
CA ASN A 42 11.12 -8.72 33.06
C ASN A 42 11.06 -8.99 31.56
N VAL A 43 10.84 -10.25 31.19
CA VAL A 43 10.71 -10.73 29.82
C VAL A 43 9.22 -10.92 29.52
N HIS A 44 8.68 -9.99 28.75
CA HIS A 44 7.30 -9.99 28.29
C HIS A 44 7.18 -10.92 27.08
N LEU A 45 6.63 -12.11 27.28
CA LEU A 45 6.35 -13.04 26.19
C LEU A 45 5.02 -12.64 25.56
N VAL A 46 5.05 -12.24 24.29
CA VAL A 46 3.87 -11.77 23.54
C VAL A 46 3.57 -12.76 22.41
N PRO A 47 2.64 -13.71 22.61
CA PRO A 47 2.20 -14.64 21.57
C PRO A 47 1.45 -13.93 20.45
N HIS A 48 1.88 -14.12 19.20
CA HIS A 48 1.20 -13.58 18.01
C HIS A 48 1.35 -14.52 16.81
N SER A 49 0.55 -14.32 15.77
CA SER A 49 0.77 -14.83 14.42
C SER A 49 0.82 -13.64 13.47
N HIS A 50 1.77 -13.62 12.53
CA HIS A 50 1.76 -12.66 11.42
C HIS A 50 1.01 -13.31 10.25
N ASP A 51 -0.18 -12.80 9.93
CA ASP A 51 -1.08 -13.42 8.97
C ASP A 51 -1.27 -12.50 7.75
N ASP A 52 -0.45 -12.69 6.72
CA ASP A 52 -0.52 -11.86 5.50
C ASP A 52 -1.88 -12.00 4.81
N VAL A 53 -2.50 -10.86 4.50
CA VAL A 53 -3.83 -10.79 3.86
C VAL A 53 -3.72 -11.02 2.34
N GLY A 54 -2.90 -12.01 1.96
CA GLY A 54 -2.51 -12.39 0.62
C GLY A 54 -1.06 -11.99 0.28
N TRP A 55 -0.25 -12.97 -0.11
CA TRP A 55 1.17 -12.79 -0.44
C TRP A 55 1.64 -13.89 -1.39
N LEU A 56 1.96 -15.08 -0.87
CA LEU A 56 2.26 -16.26 -1.68
C LEU A 56 0.98 -17.00 -2.06
N LYS A 57 -0.03 -16.99 -1.18
CA LYS A 57 -1.39 -17.48 -1.43
C LYS A 57 -2.39 -16.31 -1.42
N THR A 58 -3.59 -16.55 -1.93
CA THR A 58 -4.68 -15.57 -1.80
C THR A 58 -5.19 -15.50 -0.36
N VAL A 59 -5.88 -14.41 0.00
CA VAL A 59 -6.49 -14.26 1.33
C VAL A 59 -7.37 -15.45 1.71
N ASP A 60 -8.24 -15.92 0.81
CA ASP A 60 -9.13 -17.03 1.15
C ASP A 60 -8.38 -18.38 1.18
N GLN A 61 -7.30 -18.54 0.41
CA GLN A 61 -6.44 -19.74 0.47
C GLN A 61 -5.67 -19.83 1.79
N TYR A 62 -5.16 -18.69 2.29
CA TYR A 62 -4.55 -18.60 3.63
C TYR A 62 -5.58 -18.83 4.72
N TYR A 63 -6.80 -18.31 4.57
CA TYR A 63 -7.86 -18.50 5.55
C TYR A 63 -8.18 -19.99 5.74
N VAL A 64 -8.60 -20.69 4.68
CA VAL A 64 -9.05 -22.09 4.75
C VAL A 64 -7.93 -23.13 4.75
N GLY A 65 -6.66 -22.70 4.67
CA GLY A 65 -5.52 -23.61 4.65
C GLY A 65 -5.38 -24.44 3.37
N SER A 66 -5.85 -23.93 2.23
CA SER A 66 -5.70 -24.61 0.94
C SER A 66 -4.36 -24.28 0.27
N ASN A 67 -3.98 -25.10 -0.72
CA ASN A 67 -2.76 -24.93 -1.52
C ASN A 67 -1.45 -24.86 -0.69
N ASN A 68 -1.36 -25.67 0.37
CA ASN A 68 -0.21 -25.70 1.29
C ASN A 68 1.12 -26.16 0.67
N SER A 69 1.12 -26.62 -0.59
CA SER A 69 2.36 -26.82 -1.35
C SER A 69 3.07 -25.51 -1.71
N ILE A 70 2.38 -24.36 -1.66
CA ILE A 70 3.00 -23.04 -1.80
C ILE A 70 3.61 -22.61 -0.45
N GLN A 71 2.80 -22.63 0.60
CA GLN A 71 3.20 -22.30 1.97
C GLN A 71 2.22 -22.96 2.94
N GLY A 72 2.74 -23.68 3.95
CA GLY A 72 1.93 -24.33 4.98
C GLY A 72 1.35 -23.31 5.95
N ALA A 73 0.14 -22.83 5.69
CA ALA A 73 -0.48 -21.73 6.42
C ALA A 73 -2.01 -21.84 6.39
N CYS A 74 -2.65 -21.73 7.56
CA CYS A 74 -4.10 -21.82 7.74
C CYS A 74 -4.56 -20.93 8.91
N VAL A 75 -5.11 -19.76 8.61
CA VAL A 75 -5.53 -18.79 9.65
C VAL A 75 -6.75 -19.27 10.43
N GLU A 76 -7.64 -20.05 9.81
CA GLU A 76 -8.75 -20.70 10.51
C GLU A 76 -8.22 -21.59 11.66
N ASN A 77 -7.20 -22.41 11.40
CA ASN A 77 -6.57 -23.26 12.42
C ASN A 77 -5.89 -22.45 13.53
N VAL A 78 -5.27 -21.31 13.18
CA VAL A 78 -4.67 -20.39 14.15
C VAL A 78 -5.72 -19.92 15.14
N LEU A 79 -6.80 -19.29 14.67
CA LEU A 79 -7.85 -18.74 15.53
C LEU A 79 -8.57 -19.84 16.32
N ASP A 80 -8.91 -20.95 15.68
CA ASP A 80 -9.55 -22.11 16.33
C ASP A 80 -8.73 -22.67 17.48
N SER A 81 -7.43 -22.86 17.27
CA SER A 81 -6.57 -23.48 18.27
C SER A 81 -6.17 -22.51 19.37
N VAL A 82 -5.99 -21.22 19.06
CA VAL A 82 -5.73 -20.15 20.04
C VAL A 82 -6.90 -20.03 21.01
N VAL A 83 -8.14 -19.93 20.54
CA VAL A 83 -9.32 -19.83 21.42
C VAL A 83 -9.39 -21.00 22.39
N LYS A 84 -9.14 -22.22 21.89
CA LYS A 84 -9.10 -23.44 22.73
C LYS A 84 -7.94 -23.42 23.73
N ALA A 85 -6.76 -22.95 23.34
CA ALA A 85 -5.58 -22.90 24.20
C ALA A 85 -5.69 -21.82 25.29
N LEU A 86 -6.25 -20.65 24.98
CA LEU A 86 -6.51 -19.59 25.96
C LEU A 86 -7.56 -20.02 27.00
N ALA A 87 -8.58 -20.76 26.59
CA ALA A 87 -9.62 -21.25 27.50
C ALA A 87 -9.11 -22.26 28.55
N ARG A 88 -7.94 -22.88 28.33
CA ARG A 88 -7.36 -23.87 29.24
C ARG A 88 -6.64 -23.25 30.44
N ASP A 89 -6.13 -22.04 30.30
CA ASP A 89 -5.43 -21.33 31.37
C ASP A 89 -5.72 -19.83 31.28
N PRO A 90 -6.36 -19.22 32.31
CA PRO A 90 -6.73 -17.80 32.31
C PRO A 90 -5.53 -16.84 32.24
N ASN A 91 -4.30 -17.32 32.47
CA ASN A 91 -3.09 -16.50 32.43
C ASN A 91 -2.49 -16.37 31.03
N ARG A 92 -2.82 -17.29 30.11
CA ARG A 92 -2.33 -17.25 28.73
C ARG A 92 -2.89 -16.02 28.02
N LYS A 93 -2.06 -15.44 27.14
CA LYS A 93 -2.39 -14.26 26.35
C LYS A 93 -2.06 -14.48 24.88
N PHE A 94 -2.78 -13.82 23.99
CA PHE A 94 -2.53 -13.80 22.55
C PHE A 94 -2.96 -12.46 21.96
N VAL A 95 -2.23 -11.99 20.95
CA VAL A 95 -2.57 -10.77 20.21
C VAL A 95 -2.81 -11.05 18.73
N PHE A 96 -3.79 -10.36 18.14
CA PHE A 96 -4.20 -10.56 16.75
C PHE A 96 -4.47 -9.22 16.05
N ALA A 97 -4.09 -9.09 14.78
CA ALA A 97 -4.08 -7.81 14.08
C ALA A 97 -5.05 -7.67 12.90
N GLU A 98 -5.15 -8.65 12.02
CA GLU A 98 -5.75 -8.51 10.69
C GLU A 98 -7.26 -8.81 10.67
N MET A 99 -8.08 -7.76 10.77
CA MET A 99 -9.54 -7.95 10.88
C MET A 99 -10.18 -8.55 9.63
N ALA A 100 -9.53 -8.53 8.47
CA ALA A 100 -9.97 -9.25 7.28
C ALA A 100 -10.12 -10.76 7.54
N PHE A 101 -9.16 -11.36 8.26
CA PHE A 101 -9.22 -12.77 8.63
C PHE A 101 -10.15 -12.99 9.82
N PHE A 102 -10.04 -12.17 10.86
CA PHE A 102 -10.90 -12.31 12.03
C PHE A 102 -12.39 -12.22 11.66
N GLN A 103 -12.78 -11.31 10.77
CA GLN A 103 -14.16 -11.20 10.32
C GLN A 103 -14.63 -12.44 9.55
N ARG A 104 -13.79 -13.00 8.66
CA ARG A 104 -14.10 -14.24 7.92
C ARG A 104 -14.37 -15.38 8.91
N TRP A 105 -13.47 -15.55 9.87
CA TRP A 105 -13.60 -16.53 10.94
C TRP A 105 -14.83 -16.30 11.80
N TRP A 106 -15.06 -15.06 12.27
CA TRP A 106 -16.13 -14.69 13.18
C TRP A 106 -17.53 -15.02 12.64
N LEU A 107 -17.73 -14.86 11.33
CA LEU A 107 -19.00 -15.14 10.66
C LEU A 107 -19.33 -16.64 10.58
N GLU A 108 -18.34 -17.52 10.72
CA GLU A 108 -18.51 -18.97 10.67
C GLU A 108 -18.68 -19.58 12.08
N GLN A 109 -18.42 -18.81 13.14
CA GLN A 109 -18.47 -19.30 14.51
C GLN A 109 -19.89 -19.46 15.05
N SER A 110 -20.08 -20.50 15.87
CA SER A 110 -21.32 -20.69 16.62
C SER A 110 -21.48 -19.61 17.70
N PRO A 111 -22.72 -19.32 18.14
CA PRO A 111 -22.97 -18.37 19.23
C PRO A 111 -22.17 -18.69 20.51
N GLU A 112 -21.93 -19.97 20.80
CA GLU A 112 -21.13 -20.41 21.95
C GLU A 112 -19.66 -20.03 21.82
N THR A 113 -19.04 -20.27 20.66
CA THR A 113 -17.66 -19.84 20.39
C THR A 113 -17.54 -18.33 20.39
N GLN A 114 -18.49 -17.62 19.78
CA GLN A 114 -18.53 -16.16 19.81
C GLN A 114 -18.57 -15.62 21.25
N GLU A 115 -19.40 -16.22 22.11
CA GLU A 115 -19.47 -15.85 23.52
C GLU A 115 -18.19 -16.18 24.29
N GLN A 116 -17.55 -17.30 23.98
CA GLN A 116 -16.24 -17.64 24.55
C GLN A 116 -15.17 -16.61 24.18
N VAL A 117 -15.12 -16.17 22.93
CA VAL A 117 -14.18 -15.12 22.48
C VAL A 117 -14.47 -13.80 23.19
N ARG A 118 -15.73 -13.38 23.31
CA ARG A 118 -16.07 -12.16 24.08
C ARG A 118 -15.51 -12.22 25.50
N LYS A 119 -15.65 -13.36 26.18
CA LYS A 119 -15.08 -13.57 27.52
C LYS A 119 -13.55 -13.49 27.54
N LEU A 120 -12.87 -14.08 26.54
CA LEU A 120 -11.40 -14.01 26.43
C LEU A 120 -10.92 -12.58 26.18
N VAL A 121 -11.64 -11.82 25.35
CA VAL A 121 -11.35 -10.41 25.07
C VAL A 121 -11.62 -9.53 26.30
N ASP A 122 -12.71 -9.75 27.01
CA ASP A 122 -13.04 -9.02 28.24
C ASP A 122 -12.07 -9.31 29.38
N ALA A 123 -11.58 -10.54 29.47
CA ALA A 123 -10.55 -10.93 30.44
C ALA A 123 -9.13 -10.43 30.07
N GLY A 124 -8.94 -9.86 28.86
CA GLY A 124 -7.63 -9.45 28.37
C GLY A 124 -6.67 -10.62 28.09
N GLN A 125 -7.22 -11.81 27.79
CA GLN A 125 -6.46 -12.94 27.28
C GLN A 125 -6.27 -12.85 25.77
N PHE A 126 -7.26 -12.31 25.05
CA PHE A 126 -7.17 -12.04 23.62
C PHE A 126 -7.22 -10.52 23.41
N GLU A 127 -6.15 -9.94 22.89
CA GLU A 127 -6.07 -8.49 22.63
C GLU A 127 -5.96 -8.21 21.13
N PHE A 128 -6.82 -7.32 20.64
CA PHE A 128 -6.69 -6.79 19.30
C PHE A 128 -5.64 -5.67 19.29
N ILE A 129 -4.63 -5.82 18.44
CA ILE A 129 -3.55 -4.83 18.20
C ILE A 129 -3.59 -4.42 16.74
N ASN A 130 -3.19 -3.20 16.40
CA ASN A 130 -3.48 -2.56 15.11
C ASN A 130 -5.00 -2.47 14.86
N GLY A 131 -5.65 -3.60 14.57
CA GLY A 131 -7.10 -3.73 14.45
C GLY A 131 -7.67 -3.20 13.15
N GLY A 132 -6.83 -2.80 12.20
CA GLY A 132 -7.25 -2.53 10.83
C GLY A 132 -7.69 -3.79 10.09
N TRP A 133 -8.28 -3.60 8.91
CA TRP A 133 -8.59 -4.71 8.02
C TRP A 133 -7.35 -5.52 7.64
N CYS A 134 -6.22 -4.84 7.45
CA CYS A 134 -4.90 -5.45 7.26
C CYS A 134 -3.82 -4.63 8.01
N MET A 135 -2.62 -5.20 8.07
CA MET A 135 -1.40 -4.43 8.31
C MET A 135 -0.98 -3.77 6.99
N HIS A 136 -1.30 -2.50 6.83
CA HIS A 136 -1.12 -1.81 5.56
C HIS A 136 0.33 -1.42 5.29
N ASP A 137 0.70 -1.29 4.01
CA ASP A 137 1.95 -0.63 3.62
C ASP A 137 1.97 0.84 4.02
N GLU A 138 3.15 1.33 4.39
CA GLU A 138 3.37 2.71 4.80
C GLU A 138 4.01 3.58 3.70
N ALA A 139 4.51 2.98 2.61
CA ALA A 139 5.14 3.73 1.52
C ALA A 139 4.17 4.10 0.40
N THR A 140 3.40 3.15 -0.12
CA THR A 140 2.58 3.26 -1.34
C THR A 140 1.10 3.49 -1.05
N ALA A 141 0.69 3.43 0.22
CA ALA A 141 -0.68 3.72 0.63
C ALA A 141 -0.95 5.23 0.71
N HIS A 142 -2.17 5.62 0.35
CA HIS A 142 -2.67 6.97 0.57
C HIS A 142 -3.38 7.05 1.93
N TYR A 143 -3.25 8.18 2.65
CA TYR A 143 -3.78 8.31 4.01
C TYR A 143 -5.29 8.07 4.12
N ILE A 144 -6.07 8.36 3.06
CA ILE A 144 -7.51 8.08 3.02
C ILE A 144 -7.76 6.58 3.16
N ASP A 145 -7.03 5.75 2.41
CA ASP A 145 -7.24 4.31 2.39
C ASP A 145 -6.69 3.65 3.66
N MET A 146 -5.59 4.20 4.21
CA MET A 146 -5.09 3.80 5.54
C MET A 146 -6.16 4.04 6.61
N ILE A 147 -6.85 5.19 6.58
CA ILE A 147 -7.94 5.51 7.51
C ILE A 147 -9.14 4.61 7.25
N ASP A 148 -9.57 4.43 6.00
CA ASP A 148 -10.75 3.65 5.65
C ASP A 148 -10.61 2.19 6.10
N GLN A 149 -9.48 1.55 5.81
CA GLN A 149 -9.25 0.16 6.22
C GLN A 149 -9.14 0.01 7.75
N THR A 150 -8.53 1.00 8.42
CA THR A 150 -8.43 1.02 9.89
C THR A 150 -9.82 1.16 10.52
N THR A 151 -10.62 2.08 9.98
CA THR A 151 -11.99 2.36 10.44
C THR A 151 -12.90 1.15 10.25
N LEU A 152 -12.74 0.40 9.15
CA LEU A 152 -13.51 -0.82 8.91
C LEU A 152 -13.26 -1.88 9.99
N GLY A 153 -11.98 -2.15 10.30
CA GLY A 153 -11.61 -3.10 11.35
C GLY A 153 -11.96 -2.60 12.76
N HIS A 154 -11.68 -1.35 13.09
CA HIS A 154 -12.02 -0.75 14.40
C HIS A 154 -13.53 -0.71 14.63
N GLY A 155 -14.32 -0.42 13.58
CA GLY A 155 -15.77 -0.43 13.65
C GLY A 155 -16.32 -1.81 14.01
N LEU A 156 -15.73 -2.87 13.44
CA LEU A 156 -16.06 -4.25 13.80
C LEU A 156 -15.72 -4.52 15.27
N ILE A 157 -14.48 -4.27 15.68
CA ILE A 157 -14.01 -4.52 17.07
C ILE A 157 -14.91 -3.80 18.07
N LYS A 158 -15.21 -2.52 17.82
CA LYS A 158 -16.06 -1.71 18.69
C LYS A 158 -17.48 -2.28 18.78
N SER A 159 -18.06 -2.69 17.65
CA SER A 159 -19.43 -3.23 17.62
C SER A 159 -19.58 -4.60 18.27
N GLN A 160 -18.56 -5.46 18.21
CA GLN A 160 -18.63 -6.84 18.71
C GLN A 160 -18.13 -6.98 20.16
N PHE A 161 -17.14 -6.17 20.56
CA PHE A 161 -16.40 -6.35 21.81
C PHE A 161 -16.32 -5.09 22.68
N ASP A 162 -16.84 -3.94 22.21
CA ASP A 162 -16.74 -2.64 22.88
C ASP A 162 -15.28 -2.21 23.23
N LYS A 163 -14.29 -2.76 22.53
CA LYS A 163 -12.87 -2.43 22.71
C LYS A 163 -12.37 -1.40 21.70
N VAL A 164 -11.28 -0.74 22.07
CA VAL A 164 -10.52 0.16 21.20
C VAL A 164 -9.04 -0.24 21.31
N PRO A 165 -8.39 -0.68 20.22
CA PRO A 165 -6.97 -1.02 20.25
C PRO A 165 -6.11 0.16 20.71
N ARG A 166 -5.11 -0.09 21.56
CA ARG A 166 -4.17 0.92 22.10
C ARG A 166 -2.79 0.89 21.43
N VAL A 167 -2.55 -0.09 20.56
CA VAL A 167 -1.22 -0.44 20.06
C VAL A 167 -1.27 -0.52 18.54
N GLY A 168 -0.39 0.20 17.86
CA GLY A 168 -0.06 -0.03 16.46
C GLY A 168 0.91 -1.19 16.31
N TRP A 169 0.60 -2.14 15.43
CA TRP A 169 1.42 -3.30 15.12
C TRP A 169 1.75 -3.31 13.63
N GLN A 170 2.95 -2.86 13.28
CA GLN A 170 3.44 -2.70 11.91
C GLN A 170 4.74 -3.48 11.75
N ILE A 171 4.71 -4.77 12.10
CA ILE A 171 5.93 -5.58 12.18
C ILE A 171 6.58 -5.81 10.82
N ASP A 172 5.80 -5.79 9.74
CA ASP A 172 6.25 -6.20 8.42
C ASP A 172 6.26 -5.18 7.26
N PRO A 173 5.64 -3.98 7.34
CA PRO A 173 5.85 -2.95 6.31
C PRO A 173 7.32 -2.58 6.11
N PHE A 174 7.71 -2.33 4.86
CA PHE A 174 9.11 -2.24 4.44
C PHE A 174 9.70 -0.82 4.63
N GLY A 175 9.77 -0.38 5.88
CA GLY A 175 10.07 0.99 6.30
C GLY A 175 8.80 1.73 6.71
N HIS A 176 8.96 2.79 7.51
CA HIS A 176 7.84 3.38 8.25
C HIS A 176 7.68 4.87 7.99
N SER A 177 6.44 5.34 7.81
CA SER A 177 6.13 6.70 7.37
C SER A 177 5.85 7.66 8.52
N ALA A 178 6.09 8.95 8.30
CA ALA A 178 5.76 9.97 9.29
C ALA A 178 4.26 9.99 9.63
N VAL A 179 3.41 9.79 8.61
CA VAL A 179 1.95 9.71 8.76
C VAL A 179 1.51 8.52 9.60
N GLN A 180 2.20 7.38 9.52
CA GLN A 180 1.91 6.26 10.40
C GLN A 180 2.08 6.64 11.88
N ALA A 181 3.15 7.36 12.21
CA ALA A 181 3.43 7.74 13.59
C ALA A 181 2.36 8.67 14.18
N TYR A 182 2.10 9.79 13.49
CA TYR A 182 1.24 10.83 14.05
C TYR A 182 -0.24 10.55 13.76
N LEU A 183 -0.61 10.15 12.54
CA LEU A 183 -2.02 10.04 12.15
C LEU A 183 -2.60 8.65 12.45
N LEU A 184 -1.98 7.59 11.93
CA LEU A 184 -2.45 6.20 12.14
C LEU A 184 -1.84 5.56 13.40
N GLY A 185 -1.21 6.38 14.22
CA GLY A 185 -0.69 6.06 15.55
C GLY A 185 -1.39 6.93 16.57
N ALA A 186 -0.81 8.11 16.84
CA ALA A 186 -1.28 8.99 17.90
C ALA A 186 -2.75 9.46 17.72
N GLU A 187 -3.15 9.96 16.54
CA GLU A 187 -4.51 10.48 16.33
C GLU A 187 -5.60 9.39 16.28
N VAL A 188 -5.24 8.13 16.00
CA VAL A 188 -6.16 6.98 16.12
C VAL A 188 -6.36 6.58 17.60
N GLY A 189 -5.52 7.09 18.50
CA GLY A 189 -5.58 6.83 19.94
C GLY A 189 -4.64 5.74 20.42
N PHE A 190 -3.59 5.42 19.66
CA PHE A 190 -2.57 4.48 20.11
C PHE A 190 -1.56 5.14 21.05
N ASP A 191 -1.18 4.39 22.08
CA ASP A 191 -0.10 4.76 23.01
C ASP A 191 1.27 4.38 22.45
N SER A 192 1.32 3.33 21.60
CA SER A 192 2.56 2.81 21.06
C SER A 192 2.44 2.30 19.62
N LEU A 193 3.60 2.23 18.95
CA LEU A 193 3.79 1.64 17.64
C LEU A 193 4.99 0.69 17.67
N HIS A 194 4.82 -0.53 17.17
CA HIS A 194 5.86 -1.56 17.17
C HIS A 194 6.13 -2.05 15.75
N PHE A 195 7.40 -2.18 15.38
CA PHE A 195 7.79 -2.65 14.06
C PHE A 195 9.15 -3.31 14.02
N ALA A 196 9.41 -4.14 13.01
CA ALA A 196 10.71 -4.81 12.86
C ALA A 196 11.63 -4.11 11.85
N ARG A 197 11.13 -3.52 10.76
CA ARG A 197 11.92 -3.20 9.55
C ARG A 197 12.43 -1.75 9.51
N ILE A 198 13.62 -1.54 10.05
CA ILE A 198 14.42 -0.31 9.89
C ILE A 198 15.75 -0.61 9.18
N ASP A 199 16.34 0.42 8.56
CA ASP A 199 17.65 0.35 7.89
C ASP A 199 18.71 -0.32 8.77
N TYR A 200 19.53 -1.19 8.17
CA TYR A 200 20.51 -1.99 8.91
C TYR A 200 21.60 -1.15 9.60
N GLN A 201 22.01 -0.01 9.00
CA GLN A 201 22.97 0.91 9.61
C GLN A 201 22.32 1.70 10.75
N ASP A 202 21.07 2.13 10.56
CA ASP A 202 20.27 2.76 11.63
C ASP A 202 20.11 1.80 12.82
N ARG A 203 19.73 0.55 12.56
CA ARG A 203 19.58 -0.48 13.60
C ARG A 203 20.87 -0.72 14.38
N ALA A 204 22.01 -0.80 13.70
CA ALA A 204 23.31 -0.99 14.35
C ALA A 204 23.62 0.19 15.29
N THR A 205 23.37 1.42 14.82
CA THR A 205 23.52 2.64 15.63
C THR A 205 22.58 2.62 16.83
N ARG A 206 21.30 2.33 16.62
CA ARG A 206 20.27 2.29 17.67
C ARG A 206 20.51 1.22 18.74
N LYS A 207 21.09 0.08 18.38
CA LYS A 207 21.52 -0.94 19.34
C LYS A 207 22.60 -0.41 20.28
N ASN A 208 23.60 0.27 19.73
CA ASN A 208 24.71 0.84 20.50
C ASN A 208 24.22 1.97 21.42
N ASP A 209 23.34 2.83 20.92
CA ASP A 209 22.83 4.01 21.65
C ASP A 209 21.63 3.71 22.56
N LYS A 210 21.15 2.46 22.54
CA LYS A 210 19.89 2.02 23.16
C LYS A 210 18.73 2.94 22.75
N SER A 211 18.61 3.23 21.46
CA SER A 211 17.61 4.12 20.85
C SER A 211 16.72 3.41 19.83
N LEU A 212 16.58 2.08 19.97
CA LEU A 212 15.54 1.28 19.30
C LEU A 212 14.13 1.70 19.77
N GLU A 213 14.03 2.17 21.01
CA GLU A 213 12.81 2.71 21.59
C GLU A 213 12.91 4.22 21.71
N VAL A 214 11.93 4.93 21.16
CA VAL A 214 11.92 6.39 21.01
C VAL A 214 10.54 6.97 21.27
N ILE A 215 10.47 8.29 21.47
CA ILE A 215 9.25 9.06 21.27
C ILE A 215 9.31 9.62 19.85
N TRP A 216 8.38 9.22 19.00
CA TRP A 216 8.36 9.64 17.60
C TRP A 216 7.38 10.78 17.39
N ARG A 217 7.89 11.91 16.88
CA ARG A 217 7.13 13.06 16.41
C ARG A 217 7.13 13.10 14.88
N GLY A 218 6.20 12.38 14.27
CA GLY A 218 6.08 12.30 12.81
C GLY A 218 5.63 13.61 12.15
N SER A 219 4.82 14.43 12.84
CA SER A 219 4.33 15.69 12.29
C SER A 219 5.16 16.89 12.76
N LYS A 220 5.66 17.69 11.81
CA LYS A 220 6.27 19.00 12.08
C LYS A 220 5.24 20.01 12.61
N THR A 221 3.98 19.84 12.24
CA THR A 221 2.87 20.72 12.63
C THR A 221 2.47 20.49 14.08
N PHE A 222 2.27 19.23 14.45
CA PHE A 222 1.74 18.87 15.79
C PHE A 222 2.86 18.63 16.82
N GLY A 223 4.06 18.25 16.38
CA GLY A 223 5.19 18.02 17.28
C GLY A 223 4.84 17.04 18.39
N SER A 224 4.94 17.49 19.65
CA SER A 224 4.69 16.65 20.82
C SER A 224 3.21 16.35 21.09
N SER A 225 2.26 17.09 20.50
CA SER A 225 0.83 16.84 20.74
C SER A 225 0.30 15.60 20.01
N SER A 226 1.04 15.10 19.03
CA SER A 226 0.71 13.92 18.22
C SER A 226 1.97 13.02 18.14
N GLN A 227 2.55 12.74 19.30
CA GLN A 227 3.73 11.90 19.46
C GLN A 227 3.34 10.51 19.95
N ILE A 228 4.11 9.51 19.58
CA ILE A 228 3.83 8.11 19.95
C ILE A 228 5.09 7.43 20.47
N PHE A 229 4.96 6.53 21.46
CA PHE A 229 6.08 5.67 21.84
C PHE A 229 6.32 4.64 20.74
N THR A 230 7.54 4.50 20.27
CA THR A 230 7.85 3.65 19.13
C THR A 230 8.95 2.67 19.49
N ASN A 231 8.74 1.40 19.18
CA ASN A 231 9.66 0.31 19.48
C ASN A 231 10.04 -0.41 18.17
N ALA A 232 11.26 -0.16 17.71
CA ALA A 232 11.90 -0.93 16.65
C ALA A 232 12.52 -2.20 17.22
N PHE A 233 12.10 -3.38 16.75
CA PHE A 233 12.63 -4.63 17.28
C PHE A 233 14.12 -4.80 17.00
N PRO A 234 14.88 -5.50 17.86
CA PRO A 234 16.32 -5.60 17.69
C PRO A 234 16.76 -6.37 16.43
N ILE A 235 15.97 -7.32 15.93
CA ILE A 235 16.38 -8.17 14.80
C ILE A 235 15.21 -8.38 13.84
N HIS A 236 14.23 -9.19 14.26
CA HIS A 236 13.06 -9.59 13.49
C HIS A 236 11.82 -9.51 14.39
N TYR A 237 10.66 -9.89 13.86
CA TYR A 237 9.44 -10.15 14.63
C TYR A 237 9.27 -11.62 15.02
N SER A 238 10.30 -12.45 14.81
CA SER A 238 10.37 -13.84 15.29
C SER A 238 10.80 -13.92 16.76
N PRO A 239 10.57 -15.05 17.46
CA PRO A 239 11.19 -15.27 18.77
C PRO A 239 12.72 -15.35 18.64
N PRO A 240 13.45 -15.26 19.76
CA PRO A 240 14.88 -15.59 19.78
C PRO A 240 15.15 -16.99 19.21
N GLU A 241 16.34 -17.18 18.67
CA GLU A 241 16.77 -18.48 18.12
C GLU A 241 16.58 -19.60 19.15
N GLY A 242 15.98 -20.71 18.71
CA GLY A 242 15.66 -21.86 19.57
C GLY A 242 14.35 -21.72 20.38
N PHE A 243 13.56 -20.67 20.16
CA PHE A 243 12.27 -20.43 20.84
C PHE A 243 11.06 -20.34 19.89
N ASN A 244 11.20 -20.80 18.64
CA ASN A 244 10.06 -21.03 17.75
C ASN A 244 9.48 -22.42 18.03
N PHE A 245 8.19 -22.47 18.38
CA PHE A 245 7.52 -23.67 18.88
C PHE A 245 6.38 -24.15 17.98
N GLU A 246 6.44 -23.82 16.69
CA GLU A 246 5.44 -24.28 15.73
C GLU A 246 5.44 -25.82 15.62
N VAL A 247 4.25 -26.40 15.48
CA VAL A 247 4.06 -27.86 15.53
C VAL A 247 4.80 -28.61 14.41
N SER A 248 5.08 -27.94 13.29
CA SER A 248 5.84 -28.48 12.18
C SER A 248 7.36 -28.42 12.36
N ASN A 249 7.84 -27.69 13.37
CA ASN A 249 9.26 -27.43 13.54
C ASN A 249 9.92 -28.48 14.43
N ASP A 250 11.18 -28.77 14.13
CA ASP A 250 12.05 -29.55 14.99
C ASP A 250 12.70 -28.63 16.03
N PHE A 251 12.01 -28.44 17.16
CA PHE A 251 12.51 -27.66 18.30
C PHE A 251 12.73 -28.57 19.50
N GLU A 252 13.64 -28.19 20.39
CA GLU A 252 13.90 -28.92 21.63
C GLU A 252 12.83 -28.58 22.70
N PRO A 253 11.94 -29.51 23.09
CA PRO A 253 10.93 -29.24 24.11
C PRO A 253 11.55 -29.13 25.50
N VAL A 254 10.87 -28.41 26.41
CA VAL A 254 11.18 -28.47 27.83
C VAL A 254 10.69 -29.82 28.39
N GLN A 255 11.61 -30.76 28.57
CA GLN A 255 11.41 -32.07 29.18
C GLN A 255 11.67 -31.95 30.69
N ASP A 256 10.58 -31.88 31.46
CA ASP A 256 10.54 -31.66 32.90
C ASP A 256 9.95 -32.83 33.70
N ASN A 257 9.63 -33.92 33.03
CA ASN A 257 9.19 -35.16 33.64
C ASN A 257 10.42 -36.00 34.01
N THR A 258 10.68 -36.10 35.32
CA THR A 258 11.80 -36.86 35.88
C THR A 258 11.69 -38.37 35.63
N LEU A 259 10.54 -38.86 35.16
CA LEU A 259 10.30 -40.26 34.80
C LEU A 259 10.67 -40.58 33.35
N LEU A 260 10.92 -39.55 32.54
CA LEU A 260 11.30 -39.67 31.15
C LEU A 260 12.80 -39.34 31.01
N TYR A 261 13.46 -39.92 30.02
CA TYR A 261 14.85 -39.60 29.70
C TYR A 261 15.01 -38.20 29.11
N ASP A 262 16.24 -37.70 29.09
CA ASP A 262 16.61 -36.41 28.51
C ASP A 262 15.95 -35.20 29.19
N TYR A 263 15.84 -35.24 30.51
CA TYR A 263 15.43 -34.09 31.33
C TYR A 263 16.36 -32.90 31.09
N ASN A 264 15.82 -31.74 30.68
CA ASN A 264 16.62 -30.63 30.17
C ASN A 264 16.24 -29.23 30.70
N VAL A 265 15.48 -29.15 31.81
CA VAL A 265 15.01 -27.86 32.36
C VAL A 265 16.13 -26.84 32.58
N GLU A 266 17.25 -27.24 33.19
CA GLU A 266 18.37 -26.32 33.46
C GLU A 266 18.95 -25.73 32.17
N LYS A 267 19.11 -26.57 31.13
CA LYS A 267 19.59 -26.14 29.82
C LYS A 267 18.63 -25.11 29.22
N ARG A 268 17.34 -25.42 29.14
CA ARG A 268 16.33 -24.52 28.53
C ARG A 268 16.17 -23.20 29.29
N VAL A 269 16.31 -23.21 30.62
CA VAL A 269 16.33 -21.99 31.44
C VAL A 269 17.58 -21.15 31.16
N ASN A 270 18.76 -21.77 31.03
CA ASN A 270 19.99 -21.06 30.69
C ASN A 270 19.94 -20.46 29.28
N ASP A 271 19.40 -21.19 28.30
CA ASP A 271 19.16 -20.68 26.94
C ASP A 271 18.27 -19.43 26.98
N PHE A 272 17.18 -19.47 27.76
CA PHE A 272 16.24 -18.37 27.91
C PHE A 272 16.92 -17.12 28.50
N ILE A 273 17.66 -17.31 29.59
CA ILE A 273 18.37 -16.21 30.27
C ILE A 273 19.44 -15.61 29.34
N SER A 274 20.19 -16.43 28.61
CA SER A 274 21.20 -15.97 27.67
C SER A 274 20.62 -15.06 26.58
N ALA A 275 19.53 -15.50 25.94
CA ALA A 275 18.81 -14.71 24.95
C ALA A 275 18.23 -13.41 25.55
N ALA A 276 17.67 -13.50 26.76
CA ALA A 276 17.06 -12.34 27.42
C ALA A 276 18.10 -11.27 27.77
N MET A 277 19.25 -11.68 28.31
CA MET A 277 20.35 -10.78 28.62
C MET A 277 20.94 -10.12 27.36
N THR A 278 21.01 -10.87 26.25
CA THR A 278 21.45 -10.33 24.96
C THR A 278 20.55 -9.19 24.48
N GLN A 279 19.23 -9.35 24.58
CA GLN A 279 18.29 -8.29 24.22
C GLN A 279 18.25 -7.14 25.25
N ALA A 280 18.40 -7.44 26.55
CA ALA A 280 18.45 -6.41 27.59
C ALA A 280 19.66 -5.46 27.40
N ASN A 281 20.77 -5.95 26.85
CA ASN A 281 21.96 -5.14 26.59
C ASN A 281 21.72 -4.00 25.60
N VAL A 282 20.74 -4.11 24.69
CA VAL A 282 20.42 -3.09 23.68
C VAL A 282 19.12 -2.33 23.96
N THR A 283 18.47 -2.60 25.10
CA THR A 283 17.17 -2.04 25.48
C THR A 283 17.32 -1.14 26.72
N ARG A 284 16.49 -0.09 26.85
CA ARG A 284 16.41 0.73 28.08
C ARG A 284 15.45 0.08 29.07
N THR A 285 15.57 0.40 30.36
CA THR A 285 14.78 -0.20 31.47
C THR A 285 15.07 -1.69 31.68
N ASN A 286 14.41 -2.29 32.66
CA ASN A 286 14.46 -3.70 33.00
C ASN A 286 13.28 -4.48 32.38
N HIS A 287 12.73 -4.01 31.25
CA HIS A 287 11.63 -4.66 30.53
C HIS A 287 12.03 -4.87 29.07
N ILE A 288 11.95 -6.12 28.61
CA ILE A 288 12.12 -6.50 27.21
C ILE A 288 10.87 -7.24 26.72
N MET A 289 10.62 -7.17 25.41
CA MET A 289 9.51 -7.86 24.76
C MET A 289 10.05 -8.91 23.80
N TRP A 290 9.57 -10.15 23.94
CA TRP A 290 9.76 -11.20 22.95
C TRP A 290 8.48 -11.36 22.15
N THR A 291 8.60 -11.19 20.85
CA THR A 291 7.58 -11.52 19.86
C THR A 291 7.58 -13.04 19.68
N MET A 292 6.74 -13.71 20.45
CA MET A 292 6.64 -15.17 20.46
C MET A 292 5.73 -15.63 19.32
N GLY A 293 6.15 -15.39 18.08
CA GLY A 293 5.37 -15.64 16.88
C GLY A 293 6.21 -15.47 15.62
N ASP A 294 5.62 -15.72 14.47
CA ASP A 294 6.24 -15.64 13.15
C ASP A 294 5.12 -15.69 12.08
N ASP A 295 5.47 -15.78 10.81
CA ASP A 295 4.51 -15.93 9.71
C ASP A 295 3.64 -17.20 9.90
N PHE A 296 2.32 -17.03 10.00
CA PHE A 296 1.30 -18.09 10.03
C PHE A 296 1.53 -19.23 11.05
N VAL A 297 2.13 -18.91 12.20
CA VAL A 297 2.34 -19.84 13.31
C VAL A 297 1.13 -19.87 14.27
N TYR A 298 1.17 -20.72 15.29
CA TYR A 298 0.02 -21.08 16.14
C TYR A 298 -1.08 -21.88 15.42
N GLN A 299 -0.81 -22.52 14.27
CA GLN A 299 -1.81 -23.43 13.65
C GLN A 299 -2.22 -24.56 14.61
N TYR A 300 -1.30 -24.96 15.49
CA TYR A 300 -1.62 -25.67 16.73
C TYR A 300 -1.06 -24.92 17.95
N ALA A 301 -1.81 -23.93 18.41
CA ALA A 301 -1.40 -23.00 19.48
C ALA A 301 -0.88 -23.67 20.76
N GLU A 302 -1.41 -24.83 21.14
CA GLU A 302 -0.98 -25.54 22.36
C GLU A 302 0.50 -25.98 22.30
N SER A 303 1.08 -26.15 21.11
CA SER A 303 2.52 -26.40 20.95
C SER A 303 3.35 -25.30 21.60
N TRP A 304 3.03 -24.05 21.28
CA TRP A 304 3.66 -22.85 21.82
C TRP A 304 3.34 -22.65 23.30
N PHE A 305 2.06 -22.67 23.65
CA PHE A 305 1.62 -22.40 25.02
C PHE A 305 2.19 -23.41 26.01
N LYS A 306 2.30 -24.69 25.65
CA LYS A 306 2.93 -25.71 26.51
C LYS A 306 4.40 -25.39 26.83
N GLN A 307 5.17 -24.91 25.86
CA GLN A 307 6.57 -24.53 26.12
C GLN A 307 6.66 -23.25 26.95
N MET A 308 5.85 -22.25 26.62
CA MET A 308 5.83 -20.99 27.37
C MET A 308 5.37 -21.17 28.82
N ASP A 309 4.36 -22.02 29.10
CA ASP A 309 3.93 -22.33 30.47
C ASP A 309 5.09 -22.87 31.31
N LYS A 310 5.84 -23.83 30.74
CA LYS A 310 7.01 -24.45 31.39
C LYS A 310 8.15 -23.45 31.57
N LEU A 311 8.47 -22.69 30.53
CA LEU A 311 9.52 -21.67 30.59
C LEU A 311 9.20 -20.61 31.64
N ILE A 312 7.99 -20.06 31.66
CA ILE A 312 7.55 -19.11 32.69
C ILE A 312 7.71 -19.74 34.08
N HIS A 313 7.22 -20.96 34.28
CA HIS A 313 7.32 -21.63 35.57
C HIS A 313 8.78 -21.81 36.04
N TYR A 314 9.64 -22.40 35.20
CA TYR A 314 11.00 -22.76 35.59
C TYR A 314 11.97 -21.59 35.61
N VAL A 315 11.84 -20.63 34.69
CA VAL A 315 12.64 -19.39 34.70
C VAL A 315 12.35 -18.58 35.96
N ASN A 316 11.08 -18.48 36.37
CA ASN A 316 10.71 -17.75 37.58
C ASN A 316 11.11 -18.50 38.86
N LYS A 317 11.11 -19.84 38.82
CA LYS A 317 11.61 -20.69 39.91
C LYS A 317 13.13 -20.57 40.10
N ASP A 318 13.88 -20.49 39.00
CA ASP A 318 15.31 -20.17 39.01
C ASP A 318 15.54 -18.73 39.55
N GLY A 319 14.77 -17.78 39.05
CA GLY A 319 14.63 -16.45 39.61
C GLY A 319 15.72 -15.45 39.21
N ARG A 320 16.71 -15.81 38.36
CA ARG A 320 17.70 -14.85 37.82
C ARG A 320 17.06 -13.77 36.96
N VAL A 321 16.00 -14.12 36.21
CA VAL A 321 15.13 -13.19 35.48
C VAL A 321 13.67 -13.52 35.80
N ASN A 322 12.74 -12.67 35.34
CA ASN A 322 11.31 -12.89 35.47
C ASN A 322 10.67 -12.97 34.07
N ALA A 323 9.86 -13.98 33.81
CA ALA A 323 9.13 -14.18 32.58
C ALA A 323 7.62 -14.13 32.86
N LEU A 324 6.85 -13.54 31.95
CA LEU A 324 5.39 -13.46 32.06
C LEU A 324 4.73 -13.51 30.67
N TYR A 325 3.51 -14.03 30.63
CA TYR A 325 2.62 -13.74 29.52
C TYR A 325 2.29 -12.25 29.50
N SER A 326 2.38 -11.64 28.32
CA SER A 326 2.14 -10.22 28.14
C SER A 326 1.44 -9.95 26.81
N THR A 327 0.98 -8.72 26.66
CA THR A 327 0.66 -8.09 25.38
C THR A 327 1.56 -6.86 25.20
N PRO A 328 1.61 -6.24 24.00
CA PRO A 328 2.37 -5.03 23.80
C PRO A 328 1.86 -3.85 24.65
N SER A 329 0.55 -3.77 24.92
CA SER A 329 -0.01 -2.72 25.79
C SER A 329 0.49 -2.86 27.24
N ILE A 330 0.51 -4.09 27.79
CA ILE A 330 1.10 -4.37 29.11
C ILE A 330 2.59 -4.03 29.14
N TYR A 331 3.33 -4.35 28.06
CA TYR A 331 4.74 -3.98 27.94
C TYR A 331 4.89 -2.44 28.02
N VAL A 332 4.13 -1.71 27.22
CA VAL A 332 4.20 -0.23 27.15
C VAL A 332 3.79 0.41 28.47
N ASP A 333 2.78 -0.09 29.15
CA ASP A 333 2.38 0.39 30.48
C ASP A 333 3.55 0.25 31.48
N ALA A 334 4.30 -0.85 31.42
CA ALA A 334 5.51 -1.04 32.22
C ALA A 334 6.67 -0.11 31.81
N LYS A 335 6.87 0.11 30.51
CA LYS A 335 7.89 1.05 30.00
C LYS A 335 7.60 2.49 30.41
N ASN A 336 6.34 2.90 30.37
CA ASN A 336 5.89 4.21 30.80
C ASN A 336 6.05 4.38 32.33
N ALA A 337 5.71 3.35 33.12
CA ALA A 337 5.86 3.36 34.57
C ALA A 337 7.33 3.46 35.06
N ALA A 338 8.29 3.02 34.25
CA ALA A 338 9.72 3.10 34.59
C ALA A 338 10.26 4.53 34.70
N ASN A 339 9.51 5.54 34.24
CA ASN A 339 9.82 6.97 34.36
C ASN A 339 11.24 7.35 33.91
N VAL A 340 11.65 6.83 32.76
CA VAL A 340 12.96 7.13 32.13
C VAL A 340 12.79 8.12 30.97
N SER A 341 13.86 8.85 30.64
CA SER A 341 13.91 9.69 29.44
C SER A 341 14.13 8.85 28.18
N TRP A 342 13.33 9.11 27.15
CA TRP A 342 13.40 8.45 25.85
C TRP A 342 14.05 9.34 24.78
N PRO A 343 14.83 8.79 23.84
CA PRO A 343 15.32 9.54 22.68
C PRO A 343 14.17 10.02 21.81
N LEU A 344 14.40 11.11 21.09
CA LEU A 344 13.45 11.65 20.13
C LEU A 344 13.72 11.09 18.73
N LYS A 345 12.65 10.78 17.99
CA LYS A 345 12.66 10.56 16.55
C LYS A 345 11.77 11.59 15.87
N THR A 346 12.18 12.11 14.71
CA THR A 346 11.37 12.99 13.84
C THR A 346 11.35 12.46 12.41
N ASP A 347 10.50 13.03 11.55
CA ASP A 347 10.35 12.62 10.14
C ASP A 347 9.96 11.12 10.02
N ASP A 348 10.66 10.30 9.22
CA ASP A 348 10.30 8.93 8.88
C ASP A 348 11.48 7.93 8.90
N TYR A 349 11.21 6.65 8.65
CA TYR A 349 12.18 5.54 8.57
C TYR A 349 12.35 5.04 7.12
N LEU A 350 12.33 5.95 6.14
CA LEU A 350 12.44 5.61 4.72
C LEU A 350 13.73 6.21 4.11
N PRO A 351 14.31 5.56 3.07
CA PRO A 351 14.00 4.21 2.60
C PRO A 351 14.58 3.13 3.52
N TYR A 352 14.03 1.92 3.44
CA TYR A 352 14.51 0.73 4.16
C TYR A 352 15.58 -0.03 3.35
N ALA A 353 16.62 -0.49 4.04
CA ALA A 353 17.57 -1.47 3.54
C ALA A 353 17.89 -2.49 4.63
N ASP A 354 17.76 -3.78 4.33
CA ASP A 354 18.10 -4.85 5.29
C ASP A 354 19.58 -5.25 5.24
N ARG A 355 20.27 -4.89 4.16
CA ARG A 355 21.71 -5.05 3.97
C ARG A 355 22.25 -4.07 2.91
N LYS A 356 23.58 -4.06 2.78
CA LYS A 356 24.39 -3.14 1.98
C LYS A 356 23.81 -2.80 0.60
N ASP A 357 23.54 -3.78 -0.25
CA ASP A 357 23.12 -3.59 -1.64
C ASP A 357 21.64 -3.94 -1.88
N ALA A 358 20.83 -3.87 -0.82
CA ALA A 358 19.42 -4.26 -0.81
C ALA A 358 18.52 -3.12 -0.30
N TYR A 359 18.39 -2.04 -1.07
CA TYR A 359 17.40 -1.00 -0.79
C TYR A 359 16.04 -1.42 -1.32
N TRP A 360 15.04 -1.43 -0.44
CA TRP A 360 13.67 -1.82 -0.73
C TRP A 360 12.91 -0.62 -1.28
N THR A 361 13.37 -0.09 -2.41
CA THR A 361 12.77 1.07 -3.07
C THR A 361 12.17 0.71 -4.43
N GLY A 362 12.27 -0.56 -4.83
CA GLY A 362 11.67 -1.07 -6.05
C GLY A 362 10.15 -1.17 -5.95
N TYR A 363 9.66 -1.63 -4.80
CA TYR A 363 8.22 -1.80 -4.54
C TYR A 363 7.45 -0.48 -4.54
N PHE A 364 8.13 0.66 -4.41
CA PHE A 364 7.50 1.97 -4.62
C PHE A 364 6.85 2.07 -6.01
N THR A 365 7.32 1.30 -7.00
CA THR A 365 6.81 1.29 -8.37
C THR A 365 6.32 -0.08 -8.86
N SER A 366 6.70 -1.20 -8.24
CA SER A 366 6.28 -2.55 -8.67
C SER A 366 4.76 -2.68 -8.85
N ARG A 367 4.30 -3.37 -9.90
CA ARG A 367 2.88 -3.50 -10.26
C ARG A 367 2.14 -2.15 -10.39
N PRO A 368 2.65 -1.22 -11.23
CA PRO A 368 2.11 0.14 -11.31
C PRO A 368 0.67 0.19 -11.86
N ALA A 369 0.19 -0.85 -12.55
CA ALA A 369 -1.22 -0.95 -12.95
C ALA A 369 -2.14 -1.15 -11.74
N LEU A 370 -1.81 -2.07 -10.83
CA LEU A 370 -2.56 -2.30 -9.59
C LEU A 370 -2.58 -1.05 -8.71
N LYS A 371 -1.42 -0.40 -8.53
CA LYS A 371 -1.30 0.86 -7.75
C LYS A 371 -2.25 1.95 -8.25
N ARG A 372 -2.36 2.11 -9.57
CA ARG A 372 -3.31 3.06 -10.17
C ARG A 372 -4.74 2.61 -10.01
N TYR A 373 -5.00 1.31 -10.16
CA TYR A 373 -6.35 0.77 -10.04
C TYR A 373 -6.90 0.99 -8.62
N ALA A 374 -6.08 0.76 -7.60
CA ALA A 374 -6.40 1.08 -6.21
C ALA A 374 -6.68 2.59 -6.02
N ARG A 375 -5.80 3.49 -6.50
CA ARG A 375 -6.02 4.95 -6.39
C ARG A 375 -7.31 5.41 -7.07
N MET A 376 -7.58 4.92 -8.28
CA MET A 376 -8.79 5.23 -9.03
C MET A 376 -10.04 4.78 -8.27
N LEU A 377 -10.03 3.55 -7.75
CA LEU A 377 -11.15 2.99 -7.01
C LEU A 377 -11.32 3.61 -5.62
N SER A 378 -10.25 4.07 -4.97
CA SER A 378 -10.33 4.87 -3.74
C SER A 378 -11.12 6.17 -3.96
N GLY A 379 -10.77 6.94 -4.99
CA GLY A 379 -11.51 8.15 -5.36
C GLY A 379 -12.97 7.86 -5.74
N TYR A 380 -13.20 6.77 -6.48
CA TYR A 380 -14.54 6.32 -6.84
C TYR A 380 -15.37 5.90 -5.61
N TYR A 381 -14.77 5.16 -4.68
CA TYR A 381 -15.40 4.70 -3.44
C TYR A 381 -15.81 5.87 -2.54
N LEU A 382 -14.99 6.92 -2.46
CA LEU A 382 -15.36 8.16 -1.77
C LEU A 382 -16.60 8.80 -2.41
N ALA A 383 -16.63 8.95 -3.74
CA ALA A 383 -17.79 9.50 -4.44
C ALA A 383 -19.05 8.63 -4.29
N ALA A 384 -18.90 7.30 -4.38
CA ALA A 384 -19.99 6.35 -4.24
C ALA A 384 -20.62 6.39 -2.83
N ARG A 385 -19.80 6.48 -1.77
CA ARG A 385 -20.30 6.63 -0.39
C ARG A 385 -21.07 7.93 -0.17
N GLN A 386 -20.60 9.05 -0.75
CA GLN A 386 -21.33 10.32 -0.69
C GLN A 386 -22.71 10.19 -1.34
N LEU A 387 -22.77 9.64 -2.55
CA LEU A 387 -24.02 9.46 -3.29
C LEU A 387 -24.97 8.48 -2.59
N GLU A 388 -24.44 7.36 -2.05
CA GLU A 388 -25.19 6.39 -1.24
C GLU A 388 -25.80 7.04 0.01
N PHE A 389 -25.02 7.88 0.70
CA PHE A 389 -25.49 8.64 1.85
C PHE A 389 -26.65 9.58 1.48
N LEU A 390 -26.53 10.33 0.38
CA LEU A 390 -27.54 11.31 -0.04
C LEU A 390 -28.91 10.70 -0.38
N VAL A 391 -28.94 9.45 -0.85
CA VAL A 391 -30.19 8.74 -1.16
C VAL A 391 -30.67 7.84 -0.02
N GLY A 392 -29.88 7.71 1.04
CA GLY A 392 -30.11 6.80 2.15
C GLY A 392 -29.72 5.37 1.79
N ARG A 393 -28.78 4.80 2.57
CA ARG A 393 -28.33 3.41 2.40
C ARG A 393 -29.53 2.47 2.53
N ARG A 394 -29.73 1.62 1.53
CA ARG A 394 -30.79 0.62 1.51
C ARG A 394 -30.38 -0.61 2.34
N SER A 395 -31.33 -1.23 3.03
CA SER A 395 -31.09 -2.49 3.76
C SER A 395 -30.87 -3.68 2.84
N ASN A 396 -31.50 -3.66 1.66
CA ASN A 396 -31.40 -4.68 0.63
C ASN A 396 -30.99 -4.03 -0.71
N GLY A 397 -30.07 -4.66 -1.45
CA GLY A 397 -29.58 -4.17 -2.75
C GLY A 397 -28.06 -3.98 -2.78
N PRO A 398 -27.51 -3.43 -3.88
CA PRO A 398 -26.09 -3.15 -3.97
C PRO A 398 -25.67 -2.13 -2.91
N SER A 399 -24.48 -2.31 -2.34
CA SER A 399 -23.89 -1.36 -1.39
C SER A 399 -22.42 -1.13 -1.68
N THR A 400 -21.87 -0.09 -1.09
CA THR A 400 -20.44 0.20 -1.23
C THR A 400 -19.53 -0.75 -0.41
N SER A 401 -20.11 -1.64 0.41
CA SER A 401 -19.38 -2.49 1.36
C SER A 401 -18.37 -3.43 0.70
N ARG A 402 -18.71 -4.06 -0.44
CA ARG A 402 -17.80 -4.98 -1.14
C ARG A 402 -16.57 -4.28 -1.68
N LEU A 403 -16.71 -3.04 -2.14
CA LEU A 403 -15.57 -2.23 -2.54
C LEU A 403 -14.74 -1.81 -1.32
N GLY A 404 -15.38 -1.52 -0.19
CA GLY A 404 -14.71 -1.27 1.08
C GLY A 404 -13.85 -2.44 1.57
N ASP A 405 -14.37 -3.68 1.51
CA ASP A 405 -13.57 -4.90 1.79
C ASP A 405 -12.39 -5.00 0.82
N ALA A 406 -12.63 -4.96 -0.50
CA ALA A 406 -11.58 -5.11 -1.50
C ALA A 406 -10.48 -4.01 -1.40
N LEU A 407 -10.86 -2.76 -1.18
CA LEU A 407 -9.91 -1.67 -0.95
C LEU A 407 -9.18 -1.80 0.39
N GLY A 408 -9.85 -2.30 1.42
CA GLY A 408 -9.22 -2.60 2.71
C GLY A 408 -8.16 -3.70 2.59
N LEU A 409 -8.45 -4.76 1.82
CA LEU A 409 -7.50 -5.85 1.54
C LEU A 409 -6.30 -5.34 0.75
N VAL A 410 -6.53 -4.54 -0.29
CA VAL A 410 -5.44 -4.11 -1.17
C VAL A 410 -4.44 -3.18 -0.49
N GLN A 411 -4.74 -2.60 0.68
CA GLN A 411 -3.76 -1.82 1.43
C GLN A 411 -2.66 -2.67 2.08
N HIS A 412 -2.84 -4.00 2.15
CA HIS A 412 -1.87 -4.94 2.73
C HIS A 412 -0.46 -4.74 2.16
N HIS A 413 0.56 -4.96 2.97
CA HIS A 413 1.96 -4.71 2.61
C HIS A 413 2.54 -5.64 1.53
N ASP A 414 1.78 -6.62 1.04
CA ASP A 414 2.10 -7.35 -0.21
C ASP A 414 1.16 -7.11 -1.38
N ALA A 415 0.07 -6.38 -1.14
CA ALA A 415 -0.91 -6.08 -2.15
C ALA A 415 -0.52 -4.80 -2.91
N LEU A 416 -0.72 -3.62 -2.32
CA LEU A 416 -0.46 -2.34 -3.00
C LEU A 416 1.01 -2.16 -3.37
N THR A 417 1.91 -2.71 -2.56
CA THR A 417 3.37 -2.74 -2.78
C THR A 417 3.76 -3.48 -4.05
N GLY A 418 2.91 -4.41 -4.50
CA GLY A 418 3.15 -5.25 -5.65
C GLY A 418 4.16 -6.37 -5.39
N THR A 419 4.25 -6.85 -4.15
CA THR A 419 5.22 -7.86 -3.71
C THR A 419 4.62 -9.25 -3.47
N ALA A 420 3.32 -9.43 -3.70
CA ALA A 420 2.68 -10.74 -3.80
C ALA A 420 3.01 -11.48 -5.12
N LYS A 421 2.80 -12.80 -5.12
CA LYS A 421 2.85 -13.63 -6.35
C LYS A 421 1.82 -13.18 -7.37
N GLN A 422 2.05 -13.47 -8.65
CA GLN A 422 1.17 -13.02 -9.74
C GLN A 422 -0.27 -13.49 -9.59
N HIS A 423 -0.49 -14.75 -9.17
CA HIS A 423 -1.85 -15.28 -9.02
C HIS A 423 -2.63 -14.60 -7.87
N THR A 424 -1.90 -14.16 -6.83
CA THR A 424 -2.47 -13.41 -5.70
C THR A 424 -2.77 -11.96 -6.10
N THR A 425 -1.88 -11.35 -6.88
CA THR A 425 -2.13 -10.05 -7.53
C THR A 425 -3.42 -10.07 -8.36
N ASN A 426 -3.61 -11.12 -9.17
CA ASN A 426 -4.83 -11.29 -9.96
C ASN A 426 -6.08 -11.43 -9.08
N ASP A 427 -5.98 -12.04 -7.90
CA ASP A 427 -7.09 -12.13 -6.94
C ASP A 427 -7.46 -10.75 -6.37
N TYR A 428 -6.48 -9.90 -6.05
CA TYR A 428 -6.74 -8.51 -5.66
C TYR A 428 -7.47 -7.73 -6.75
N GLU A 429 -6.98 -7.80 -7.99
CA GLU A 429 -7.61 -7.13 -9.14
C GLU A 429 -9.04 -7.63 -9.37
N LYS A 430 -9.28 -8.93 -9.22
CA LYS A 430 -10.60 -9.54 -9.30
C LYS A 430 -11.54 -9.01 -8.21
N ARG A 431 -11.10 -8.96 -6.95
CA ARG A 431 -11.92 -8.44 -5.83
C ARG A 431 -12.25 -6.96 -6.02
N LEU A 432 -11.27 -6.17 -6.41
CA LEU A 432 -11.45 -4.76 -6.75
C LEU A 432 -12.47 -4.58 -7.88
N ALA A 433 -12.40 -5.39 -8.95
CA ALA A 433 -13.36 -5.35 -10.05
C ALA A 433 -14.78 -5.72 -9.60
N ILE A 434 -14.94 -6.74 -8.75
CA ILE A 434 -16.26 -7.12 -8.19
C ILE A 434 -16.82 -5.98 -7.34
N GLY A 435 -16.01 -5.39 -6.45
CA GLY A 435 -16.42 -4.26 -5.64
C GLY A 435 -16.79 -3.03 -6.47
N ALA A 436 -15.99 -2.72 -7.50
CA ALA A 436 -16.24 -1.61 -8.41
C ALA A 436 -17.55 -1.78 -9.19
N PHE A 437 -17.86 -2.99 -9.65
CA PHE A 437 -19.12 -3.30 -10.33
C PHE A 437 -20.33 -3.06 -9.43
N GLU A 438 -20.27 -3.49 -8.16
CA GLU A 438 -21.37 -3.25 -7.21
C GLU A 438 -21.50 -1.76 -6.84
N ALA A 439 -20.38 -1.07 -6.60
CA ALA A 439 -20.37 0.35 -6.32
C ALA A 439 -20.91 1.18 -7.50
N ALA A 440 -20.66 0.75 -8.75
CA ALA A 440 -21.23 1.38 -9.93
C ALA A 440 -22.75 1.32 -9.95
N ALA A 441 -23.33 0.17 -9.61
CA ALA A 441 -24.78 0.05 -9.47
C ALA A 441 -25.34 0.96 -8.36
N VAL A 442 -24.60 1.19 -7.27
CA VAL A 442 -24.99 2.16 -6.24
C VAL A 442 -25.01 3.57 -6.80
N VAL A 443 -23.95 3.99 -7.50
CA VAL A 443 -23.84 5.32 -8.11
C VAL A 443 -24.95 5.56 -9.13
N ASP A 444 -25.22 4.60 -10.02
CA ASP A 444 -26.27 4.70 -11.04
C ASP A 444 -27.65 4.86 -10.39
N ASN A 445 -27.96 4.04 -9.38
CA ASN A 445 -29.22 4.14 -8.64
C ASN A 445 -29.35 5.46 -7.89
N ALA A 446 -28.26 5.92 -7.26
CA ALA A 446 -28.26 7.18 -6.52
C ALA A 446 -28.48 8.37 -7.45
N LEU A 447 -27.74 8.45 -8.56
CA LEU A 447 -27.90 9.52 -9.55
C LEU A 447 -29.28 9.46 -10.22
N SER A 448 -29.81 8.28 -10.52
CA SER A 448 -31.19 8.10 -11.02
C SER A 448 -32.23 8.74 -10.09
N CYS A 449 -32.07 8.56 -8.79
CA CYS A 449 -32.93 9.18 -7.80
C CYS A 449 -32.68 10.67 -7.60
N LEU A 450 -31.42 11.12 -7.62
CA LEU A 450 -31.08 12.53 -7.39
C LEU A 450 -31.50 13.41 -8.58
N VAL A 451 -31.27 12.94 -9.80
CA VAL A 451 -31.64 13.64 -11.04
C VAL A 451 -33.14 13.54 -11.32
N GLY A 452 -33.77 12.38 -11.04
CA GLY A 452 -35.18 12.12 -11.36
C GLY A 452 -36.22 12.66 -10.36
N LYS A 453 -35.82 13.26 -9.24
CA LYS A 453 -36.73 13.64 -8.15
C LYS A 453 -37.60 14.87 -8.48
N LYS A 454 -38.91 14.75 -8.21
CA LYS A 454 -39.74 15.89 -7.77
C LYS A 454 -39.39 16.22 -6.31
N PRO A 455 -39.37 17.49 -5.88
CA PRO A 455 -38.99 17.87 -4.51
C PRO A 455 -39.83 17.10 -3.46
N GLY A 456 -39.17 16.44 -2.49
CA GLY A 456 -39.83 15.78 -1.35
C GLY A 456 -40.21 14.29 -1.50
N GLY A 457 -39.95 13.64 -2.64
CA GLY A 457 -40.27 12.20 -2.82
C GLY A 457 -39.21 11.22 -2.25
N GLN A 458 -39.65 10.08 -1.72
CA GLN A 458 -38.78 8.94 -1.39
C GLN A 458 -38.30 8.22 -2.67
N CYS A 459 -37.05 7.75 -2.67
CA CYS A 459 -36.39 7.04 -3.78
C CYS A 459 -36.88 5.58 -3.87
N SER A 460 -38.03 5.35 -4.48
CA SER A 460 -38.68 4.02 -4.53
C SER A 460 -38.26 3.16 -5.73
N SER A 461 -37.83 3.75 -6.85
CA SER A 461 -37.38 3.02 -8.05
C SER A 461 -36.50 3.88 -8.97
N PRO A 462 -35.47 3.31 -9.64
CA PRO A 462 -34.69 4.04 -10.64
C PRO A 462 -35.60 4.40 -11.83
N ALA A 463 -35.72 5.69 -12.13
CA ALA A 463 -36.52 6.21 -13.25
C ALA A 463 -35.69 6.39 -14.52
N LEU A 464 -34.37 6.49 -14.37
CA LEU A 464 -33.37 6.67 -15.42
C LEU A 464 -32.34 5.53 -15.35
N THR A 465 -31.91 5.04 -16.51
CA THR A 465 -30.80 4.11 -16.64
C THR A 465 -29.54 4.90 -16.96
N PHE A 466 -28.50 4.73 -16.13
CA PHE A 466 -27.17 5.29 -16.38
C PHE A 466 -26.21 4.19 -16.83
N SER A 467 -25.21 4.61 -17.58
CA SER A 467 -24.06 3.80 -17.97
C SER A 467 -22.79 4.57 -17.62
N GLN A 468 -21.78 3.88 -17.10
CA GLN A 468 -20.50 4.46 -16.72
C GLN A 468 -19.35 3.82 -17.50
N CYS A 469 -18.30 4.59 -17.76
CA CYS A 469 -17.16 4.14 -18.58
C CYS A 469 -15.86 4.21 -17.79
N GLN A 470 -15.39 3.04 -17.32
CA GLN A 470 -14.17 2.91 -16.52
C GLN A 470 -12.90 2.69 -17.37
N LEU A 471 -13.04 2.54 -18.69
CA LEU A 471 -11.95 2.21 -19.63
C LEU A 471 -11.63 3.36 -20.60
N LEU A 472 -11.85 4.61 -20.17
CA LEU A 472 -11.53 5.80 -20.96
C LEU A 472 -10.03 5.95 -21.26
N ASN A 473 -9.14 5.38 -20.43
CA ASN A 473 -7.70 5.38 -20.69
C ASN A 473 -7.31 4.67 -22.01
N ILE A 474 -8.11 3.70 -22.45
CA ILE A 474 -7.96 2.97 -23.71
C ILE A 474 -9.10 3.30 -24.69
N SER A 475 -9.70 4.48 -24.53
CA SER A 475 -10.78 4.99 -25.38
C SER A 475 -11.97 4.05 -25.51
N PHE A 476 -12.37 3.31 -24.48
CA PHE A 476 -13.51 2.40 -24.50
C PHE A 476 -14.67 2.88 -23.63
N CYS A 477 -15.73 3.33 -24.28
CA CYS A 477 -16.97 3.79 -23.68
C CYS A 477 -18.17 3.56 -24.62
N PRO A 478 -18.79 2.37 -24.60
CA PRO A 478 -19.89 2.04 -25.52
C PRO A 478 -21.02 3.09 -25.53
N ALA A 479 -21.36 3.62 -24.35
CA ALA A 479 -22.44 4.60 -24.20
C ALA A 479 -22.23 5.92 -24.95
N THR A 480 -20.98 6.28 -25.29
CA THR A 480 -20.67 7.52 -26.05
C THR A 480 -20.29 7.24 -27.50
N GLU A 481 -20.16 5.96 -27.87
CA GLU A 481 -19.73 5.52 -29.20
C GLU A 481 -20.92 5.12 -30.10
N GLU A 482 -22.10 4.92 -29.52
CA GLU A 482 -23.34 4.66 -30.27
C GLU A 482 -23.82 5.90 -31.03
N ASP A 483 -24.40 5.67 -32.22
CA ASP A 483 -24.98 6.74 -33.02
C ASP A 483 -26.16 7.37 -32.28
N ILE A 484 -26.13 8.70 -32.12
CA ILE A 484 -27.20 9.44 -31.45
C ILE A 484 -28.41 9.51 -32.40
N PRO A 485 -29.59 8.96 -32.02
CA PRO A 485 -30.77 9.01 -32.87
C PRO A 485 -31.26 10.44 -33.12
N ASP A 486 -31.84 10.68 -34.29
CA ASP A 486 -32.37 12.00 -34.64
C ASP A 486 -33.45 12.45 -33.64
N GLY A 487 -33.37 13.71 -33.20
CA GLY A 487 -34.26 14.26 -32.17
C GLY A 487 -33.97 13.78 -30.75
N LYS A 488 -32.89 13.04 -30.51
CA LYS A 488 -32.38 12.68 -29.17
C LYS A 488 -31.00 13.29 -28.93
N SER A 489 -30.61 13.28 -27.65
CA SER A 489 -29.28 13.69 -27.21
C SER A 489 -28.69 12.62 -26.29
N LEU A 490 -27.38 12.45 -26.35
CA LEU A 490 -26.61 11.79 -25.30
C LEU A 490 -26.58 12.72 -24.08
N VAL A 491 -27.03 12.22 -22.93
CA VAL A 491 -27.06 12.98 -21.67
C VAL A 491 -25.84 12.62 -20.85
N VAL A 492 -25.03 13.63 -20.49
CA VAL A 492 -23.85 13.49 -19.65
C VAL A 492 -24.11 14.15 -18.31
N VAL A 493 -24.15 13.35 -17.24
CA VAL A 493 -24.24 13.85 -15.86
C VAL A 493 -22.85 13.76 -15.24
N ALA A 494 -22.27 14.90 -14.90
CA ALA A 494 -20.97 14.99 -14.26
C ALA A 494 -21.15 15.32 -12.78
N TYR A 495 -20.63 14.47 -11.89
CA TYR A 495 -20.67 14.66 -10.44
C TYR A 495 -19.30 15.08 -9.89
N ASN A 496 -19.28 16.05 -8.98
CA ASN A 496 -18.10 16.54 -8.30
C ASN A 496 -18.13 16.10 -6.83
N SER A 497 -17.22 15.19 -6.46
CA SER A 497 -17.09 14.68 -5.09
C SER A 497 -16.32 15.60 -4.13
N LEU A 498 -15.87 16.77 -4.60
CA LEU A 498 -15.13 17.74 -3.80
C LEU A 498 -16.06 18.76 -3.16
N GLY A 499 -15.66 19.26 -1.98
CA GLY A 499 -16.37 20.32 -1.25
C GLY A 499 -16.24 21.74 -1.84
N TRP A 500 -15.76 21.89 -3.07
CA TRP A 500 -15.50 23.19 -3.71
C TRP A 500 -15.89 23.16 -5.19
N ASN A 501 -16.18 24.34 -5.76
CA ASN A 501 -16.48 24.50 -7.18
C ASN A 501 -15.33 23.96 -8.03
N ARG A 502 -15.66 23.21 -9.08
CA ARG A 502 -14.66 22.64 -9.99
C ARG A 502 -15.01 22.94 -11.43
N THR A 503 -14.04 23.49 -12.14
CA THR A 503 -14.09 23.60 -13.59
C THR A 503 -13.10 22.62 -14.18
N ASP A 504 -13.58 21.74 -15.05
CA ASP A 504 -12.75 20.69 -15.62
C ASP A 504 -13.07 20.39 -17.07
N ILE A 505 -12.25 19.53 -17.68
CA ILE A 505 -12.41 19.13 -19.07
C ILE A 505 -12.93 17.70 -19.13
N VAL A 506 -14.09 17.51 -19.75
CA VAL A 506 -14.61 16.19 -20.10
C VAL A 506 -14.05 15.82 -21.48
N ARG A 507 -13.56 14.58 -21.60
CA ARG A 507 -12.99 14.01 -22.82
C ARG A 507 -13.55 12.62 -23.05
N ILE A 508 -14.43 12.47 -24.04
CA ILE A 508 -15.15 11.21 -24.34
C ILE A 508 -14.94 10.77 -25.80
N PRO A 509 -14.87 9.45 -26.07
CA PRO A 509 -14.71 8.96 -27.44
C PRO A 509 -16.05 8.98 -28.18
N VAL A 510 -16.05 9.44 -29.43
CA VAL A 510 -17.24 9.54 -30.29
C VAL A 510 -16.93 9.15 -31.73
N THR A 511 -17.97 8.80 -32.49
CA THR A 511 -17.87 8.36 -33.89
C THR A 511 -18.08 9.49 -34.90
N ASP A 512 -18.83 10.52 -34.51
CA ASP A 512 -19.21 11.66 -35.33
C ASP A 512 -18.45 12.94 -34.91
N SER A 513 -18.14 13.79 -35.89
CA SER A 513 -17.55 15.11 -35.70
C SER A 513 -18.57 16.25 -35.82
N ASP A 514 -19.83 15.95 -36.15
CA ASP A 514 -20.91 16.94 -36.28
C ASP A 514 -21.81 16.98 -35.02
N LEU A 515 -21.17 17.10 -33.85
CA LEU A 515 -21.84 17.14 -32.56
C LEU A 515 -21.76 18.54 -31.93
N VAL A 516 -22.85 18.93 -31.27
CA VAL A 516 -22.95 20.17 -30.48
C VAL A 516 -23.22 19.79 -29.02
N VAL A 517 -22.58 20.52 -28.11
CA VAL A 517 -22.74 20.34 -26.65
C VAL A 517 -23.55 21.50 -26.09
N HIS A 518 -24.61 21.20 -25.34
CA HIS A 518 -25.41 22.17 -24.62
C HIS A 518 -25.34 21.96 -23.11
N ASP A 519 -25.35 23.04 -22.34
CA ASP A 519 -25.58 22.98 -20.90
C ASP A 519 -27.07 22.77 -20.57
N SER A 520 -27.37 22.61 -19.28
CA SER A 520 -28.75 22.47 -18.78
C SER A 520 -29.67 23.68 -19.02
N SER A 521 -29.12 24.86 -19.38
CA SER A 521 -29.89 26.05 -19.75
C SER A 521 -30.10 26.19 -21.27
N GLY A 522 -29.58 25.25 -22.06
CA GLY A 522 -29.63 25.27 -23.52
C GLY A 522 -28.53 26.09 -24.18
N ASN A 523 -27.57 26.63 -23.42
CA ASN A 523 -26.46 27.37 -24.00
C ASN A 523 -25.48 26.41 -24.66
N THR A 524 -25.03 26.77 -25.87
CA THR A 524 -23.97 26.02 -26.56
C THR A 524 -22.63 26.20 -25.86
N ILE A 525 -21.94 25.10 -25.61
CA ILE A 525 -20.61 25.05 -24.98
C ILE A 525 -19.55 24.85 -26.07
N GLU A 526 -18.47 25.63 -25.99
CA GLU A 526 -17.30 25.47 -26.86
C GLU A 526 -16.76 24.04 -26.75
N ALA A 527 -16.61 23.38 -27.89
CA ALA A 527 -16.16 21.99 -27.97
C ALA A 527 -15.05 21.82 -29.00
N GLN A 528 -14.14 20.88 -28.73
CA GLN A 528 -12.99 20.57 -29.57
C GLN A 528 -12.96 19.08 -29.89
N PHE A 529 -12.68 18.75 -31.16
CA PHE A 529 -12.45 17.37 -31.58
C PHE A 529 -10.97 17.09 -31.80
N ILE A 530 -10.52 15.92 -31.34
CA ILE A 530 -9.16 15.41 -31.57
C ILE A 530 -9.25 14.00 -32.16
N ASN A 531 -8.54 13.75 -33.27
CA ASN A 531 -8.46 12.41 -33.86
C ASN A 531 -7.84 11.41 -32.89
N LEU A 532 -8.40 10.20 -32.81
CA LEU A 532 -7.76 9.12 -32.07
C LEU A 532 -6.41 8.75 -32.68
N ASP A 533 -5.39 8.59 -31.83
CA ASP A 533 -4.07 8.17 -32.24
C ASP A 533 -3.95 6.64 -32.35
N SER A 534 -2.99 6.18 -33.16
CA SER A 534 -2.80 4.75 -33.42
C SER A 534 -2.34 3.96 -32.18
N VAL A 535 -1.63 4.57 -31.23
CA VAL A 535 -1.19 3.91 -29.99
C VAL A 535 -2.41 3.57 -29.13
N THR A 536 -3.33 4.52 -28.96
CA THR A 536 -4.59 4.31 -28.24
C THR A 536 -5.49 3.29 -28.93
N ILE A 537 -5.61 3.31 -30.26
CA ILE A 537 -6.38 2.30 -31.02
C ILE A 537 -5.81 0.89 -30.80
N ASN A 538 -4.49 0.74 -30.83
CA ASN A 538 -3.82 -0.55 -30.59
C ASN A 538 -4.03 -1.05 -29.15
N LEU A 539 -3.95 -0.14 -28.17
CA LEU A 539 -4.27 -0.48 -26.77
C LEU A 539 -5.71 -0.93 -26.63
N ARG A 540 -6.67 -0.18 -27.18
CA ARG A 540 -8.11 -0.52 -27.19
C ARG A 540 -8.32 -1.94 -27.70
N ASN A 541 -7.82 -2.24 -28.89
CA ASN A 541 -8.02 -3.54 -29.53
C ASN A 541 -7.49 -4.72 -28.71
N PHE A 542 -6.35 -4.54 -28.03
CA PHE A 542 -5.74 -5.60 -27.22
C PHE A 542 -6.39 -5.72 -25.84
N TYR A 543 -6.53 -4.60 -25.12
CA TYR A 543 -6.94 -4.59 -23.71
C TYR A 543 -8.45 -4.74 -23.52
N VAL A 544 -9.30 -4.26 -24.44
CA VAL A 544 -10.75 -4.55 -24.36
C VAL A 544 -10.98 -6.07 -24.45
N LYS A 545 -10.23 -6.77 -25.31
CA LYS A 545 -10.30 -8.22 -25.42
C LYS A 545 -9.74 -8.91 -24.17
N ALA A 546 -8.65 -8.41 -23.59
CA ALA A 546 -8.07 -8.97 -22.36
C ALA A 546 -9.01 -8.80 -21.16
N TYR A 547 -9.63 -7.63 -21.00
CA TYR A 547 -10.47 -7.32 -19.84
C TYR A 547 -11.89 -7.87 -19.96
N LEU A 548 -12.50 -7.79 -21.15
CA LEU A 548 -13.92 -8.11 -21.35
C LEU A 548 -14.15 -9.40 -22.15
N GLY A 549 -13.10 -9.99 -22.73
CA GLY A 549 -13.24 -11.16 -23.61
C GLY A 549 -13.86 -10.86 -24.97
N LEU A 550 -14.11 -9.58 -25.29
CA LEU A 550 -14.79 -9.12 -26.50
C LEU A 550 -13.86 -8.30 -27.39
N SER A 551 -14.03 -8.41 -28.71
CA SER A 551 -13.38 -7.51 -29.67
C SER A 551 -14.28 -6.29 -29.90
N PRO A 552 -13.78 -5.05 -29.79
CA PRO A 552 -14.58 -3.87 -30.10
C PRO A 552 -14.98 -3.87 -31.58
N GLN A 553 -16.28 -3.72 -31.87
CA GLN A 553 -16.81 -3.82 -33.24
C GLN A 553 -16.53 -2.56 -34.07
N GLN A 554 -16.57 -1.39 -33.43
CA GLN A 554 -16.26 -0.10 -34.01
C GLN A 554 -15.19 0.60 -33.17
N VAL A 555 -14.30 1.33 -33.85
CA VAL A 555 -13.31 2.19 -33.22
C VAL A 555 -13.78 3.63 -33.37
N PRO A 556 -13.97 4.39 -32.28
CA PRO A 556 -14.33 5.80 -32.35
C PRO A 556 -13.26 6.58 -33.12
N LYS A 557 -13.68 7.61 -33.84
CA LYS A 557 -12.76 8.40 -34.69
C LYS A 557 -12.18 9.59 -33.92
N TYR A 558 -12.94 10.15 -32.99
CA TYR A 558 -12.62 11.40 -32.32
C TYR A 558 -12.76 11.30 -30.81
N TRP A 559 -11.99 12.12 -30.12
CA TRP A 559 -12.26 12.59 -28.76
C TRP A 559 -13.05 13.89 -28.86
N LEU A 560 -14.23 13.93 -28.26
CA LEU A 560 -14.98 15.16 -28.01
C LEU A 560 -14.56 15.72 -26.65
N ILE A 561 -14.14 16.98 -26.66
CA ILE A 561 -13.60 17.68 -25.51
C ILE A 561 -14.42 18.93 -25.25
N PHE A 562 -14.88 19.12 -24.01
CA PHE A 562 -15.60 20.33 -23.61
C PHE A 562 -15.41 20.61 -22.11
N GLN A 563 -15.53 21.88 -21.75
CA GLN A 563 -15.37 22.34 -20.37
C GLN A 563 -16.68 22.17 -19.60
N VAL A 564 -16.58 21.68 -18.37
CA VAL A 564 -17.70 21.57 -17.43
C VAL A 564 -17.45 22.44 -16.21
N SER A 565 -18.50 23.06 -15.69
CA SER A 565 -18.52 23.74 -14.40
C SER A 565 -19.41 22.97 -13.45
N LEU A 566 -18.88 22.60 -12.29
CA LEU A 566 -19.53 21.70 -11.34
C LEU A 566 -19.62 22.35 -9.94
N PRO A 567 -20.80 22.34 -9.29
CA PRO A 567 -20.94 22.80 -7.92
C PRO A 567 -20.23 21.85 -6.93
N PRO A 568 -19.94 22.29 -5.69
CA PRO A 568 -19.41 21.42 -4.65
C PRO A 568 -20.42 20.31 -4.30
N LEU A 569 -19.94 19.07 -4.15
CA LEU A 569 -20.74 17.90 -3.77
C LEU A 569 -22.05 17.78 -4.57
N GLY A 570 -21.98 18.07 -5.87
CA GLY A 570 -23.15 18.20 -6.73
C GLY A 570 -22.86 17.80 -8.17
N TRP A 571 -23.88 17.93 -9.02
CA TRP A 571 -23.78 17.53 -10.42
C TRP A 571 -24.23 18.65 -11.37
N SER A 572 -23.85 18.50 -12.63
CA SER A 572 -24.39 19.28 -13.74
C SER A 572 -24.64 18.37 -14.94
N THR A 573 -25.62 18.74 -15.76
CA THR A 573 -26.08 17.94 -16.89
C THR A 573 -25.78 18.65 -18.19
N TYR A 574 -25.23 17.90 -19.15
CA TYR A 574 -24.88 18.36 -20.49
C TYR A 574 -25.56 17.45 -21.53
N PHE A 575 -25.90 18.02 -22.67
CA PHE A 575 -26.62 17.35 -23.75
C PHE A 575 -25.79 17.41 -25.03
N ILE A 576 -25.55 16.26 -25.64
CA ILE A 576 -24.77 16.15 -26.88
C ILE A 576 -25.70 15.65 -27.97
N SER A 577 -25.81 16.36 -29.08
CA SER A 577 -26.68 16.02 -30.21
C SER A 577 -26.05 16.39 -31.55
N LYS A 578 -26.57 15.84 -32.63
CA LYS A 578 -26.19 16.24 -34.00
C LYS A 578 -26.52 17.71 -34.24
N ALA A 579 -25.70 18.41 -35.02
CA ALA A 579 -25.98 19.78 -35.41
C ALA A 579 -27.24 19.87 -36.27
N ALA A 580 -28.07 20.89 -36.03
CA ALA A 580 -29.36 21.04 -36.72
C ALA A 580 -29.26 21.77 -38.08
N THR A 581 -28.10 22.34 -38.45
CA THR A 581 -27.86 23.09 -39.71
C THR A 581 -26.37 23.44 -39.89
N GLU A 582 -25.88 23.46 -41.14
CA GLU A 582 -24.54 23.96 -41.50
C GLU A 582 -24.41 25.45 -41.11
N GLY A 583 -23.65 25.78 -40.06
CA GLY A 583 -23.40 27.17 -39.68
C GLY A 583 -23.06 27.47 -38.21
N HIS A 584 -23.00 26.48 -37.30
CA HIS A 584 -22.57 26.74 -35.92
C HIS A 584 -21.04 26.65 -35.76
N GLU A 585 -20.37 27.81 -35.74
CA GLU A 585 -18.91 27.99 -35.60
C GLU A 585 -18.32 27.58 -34.23
N THR A 586 -19.09 27.00 -33.31
CA THR A 586 -18.66 26.75 -31.92
C THR A 586 -17.91 25.44 -31.69
N THR A 587 -17.83 24.58 -32.72
CA THR A 587 -17.14 23.29 -32.63
C THR A 587 -15.97 23.25 -33.59
N VAL A 588 -14.76 23.05 -33.07
CA VAL A 588 -13.52 23.16 -33.87
C VAL A 588 -12.82 21.81 -33.95
N LEU A 589 -12.60 21.33 -35.18
CA LEU A 589 -11.68 20.23 -35.44
C LEU A 589 -10.25 20.74 -35.26
N SER A 590 -9.48 20.08 -34.39
CA SER A 590 -8.12 20.51 -34.09
C SER A 590 -7.22 20.45 -35.31
N THR A 591 -6.32 21.43 -35.43
CA THR A 591 -5.41 21.54 -36.58
C THR A 591 -4.07 20.87 -36.29
N LEU A 592 -3.52 20.23 -37.32
CA LEU A 592 -2.15 19.74 -37.29
C LEU A 592 -1.20 20.86 -37.66
N SER A 593 -0.15 21.03 -36.86
CA SER A 593 0.87 22.03 -37.13
C SER A 593 2.25 21.41 -37.24
N ASN A 594 3.02 21.88 -38.22
CA ASN A 594 4.43 21.58 -38.36
C ASN A 594 5.29 22.68 -37.71
N PRO A 595 6.48 22.37 -37.17
CA PRO A 595 7.38 23.38 -36.65
C PRO A 595 7.85 24.30 -37.79
N GLN A 596 7.71 25.62 -37.60
CA GLN A 596 8.26 26.61 -38.55
C GLN A 596 9.63 27.16 -38.11
N ASN A 597 9.97 27.02 -36.83
CA ASN A 597 11.19 27.52 -36.19
C ASN A 597 11.95 26.38 -35.48
N ASP A 598 13.15 26.68 -34.95
CA ASP A 598 13.98 25.76 -34.15
C ASP A 598 13.31 25.31 -32.84
N THR A 599 12.34 26.08 -32.36
CA THR A 599 11.51 25.76 -31.20
C THR A 599 10.03 25.91 -31.52
N LEU A 600 9.24 24.99 -30.99
CA LEU A 600 7.79 24.97 -31.08
C LEU A 600 7.17 25.34 -29.73
N GLU A 601 6.36 26.39 -29.68
CA GLU A 601 5.58 26.78 -28.51
C GLU A 601 4.16 26.19 -28.57
N VAL A 602 3.66 25.69 -27.42
CA VAL A 602 2.28 25.23 -27.22
C VAL A 602 1.73 25.75 -25.90
N GLY A 603 0.41 25.83 -25.81
CA GLY A 603 -0.35 26.22 -24.62
C GLY A 603 -1.41 27.27 -24.97
N PRO A 604 -2.72 26.97 -24.87
CA PRO A 604 -3.76 27.95 -25.16
C PRO A 604 -3.92 29.01 -24.05
N GLY A 605 -3.53 28.70 -22.80
CA GLY A 605 -3.64 29.58 -21.64
C GLY A 605 -2.33 30.30 -21.24
N ASP A 606 -2.20 30.61 -19.95
CA ASP A 606 -1.03 31.32 -19.39
C ASP A 606 0.24 30.46 -19.30
N LEU A 607 0.09 29.15 -19.14
CA LEU A 607 1.20 28.20 -19.15
C LEU A 607 1.55 27.86 -20.60
N LYS A 608 2.81 28.09 -21.00
CA LYS A 608 3.36 27.64 -22.28
C LYS A 608 4.52 26.68 -22.08
N MET A 609 4.71 25.80 -23.04
CA MET A 609 5.86 24.90 -23.12
C MET A 609 6.51 25.01 -24.49
N LEU A 610 7.84 25.04 -24.50
CA LEU A 610 8.64 25.05 -25.73
C LEU A 610 9.29 23.69 -25.92
N PHE A 611 9.19 23.16 -27.13
CA PHE A 611 9.81 21.91 -27.56
C PHE A 611 10.85 22.21 -28.64
N SER A 612 11.98 21.49 -28.64
CA SER A 612 12.96 21.58 -29.73
C SER A 612 12.39 20.92 -30.97
N SER A 613 12.45 21.57 -32.14
CA SER A 613 12.08 20.93 -33.40
C SER A 613 13.13 19.90 -33.86
N THR A 614 14.36 19.98 -33.35
CA THR A 614 15.44 19.02 -33.62
C THR A 614 15.33 17.75 -32.77
N SER A 615 15.27 17.88 -31.44
CA SER A 615 15.21 16.70 -30.56
C SER A 615 13.79 16.22 -30.29
N GLY A 616 12.77 17.08 -30.48
CA GLY A 616 11.38 16.82 -30.14
C GLY A 616 11.07 16.75 -28.65
N GLN A 617 12.02 17.16 -27.81
CA GLN A 617 11.89 17.15 -26.36
C GLN A 617 11.54 18.54 -25.82
N LEU A 618 10.94 18.55 -24.64
CA LEU A 618 10.71 19.76 -23.87
C LEU A 618 12.05 20.47 -23.61
N VAL A 619 12.09 21.79 -23.74
CA VAL A 619 13.27 22.61 -23.42
C VAL A 619 12.98 23.72 -22.43
N ARG A 620 11.71 24.13 -22.28
CA ARG A 620 11.33 25.26 -21.42
C ARG A 620 9.87 25.20 -21.04
N ILE A 621 9.56 25.61 -19.81
CA ILE A 621 8.20 25.90 -19.34
C ILE A 621 8.17 27.35 -18.90
N LEU A 622 7.14 28.09 -19.32
CA LEU A 622 6.93 29.48 -18.92
C LEU A 622 5.48 29.68 -18.49
N ASN A 623 5.26 30.55 -17.51
CA ASN A 623 3.93 30.97 -17.10
C ASN A 623 3.86 32.49 -17.25
N SER A 624 3.15 32.97 -18.27
CA SER A 624 3.08 34.38 -18.65
C SER A 624 2.48 35.26 -17.56
N LYS A 625 1.47 34.75 -16.83
CA LYS A 625 0.79 35.46 -15.74
C LYS A 625 1.68 35.68 -14.53
N THR A 626 2.47 34.68 -14.15
CA THR A 626 3.35 34.79 -12.97
C THR A 626 4.75 35.31 -13.32
N GLY A 627 5.17 35.19 -14.58
CA GLY A 627 6.51 35.49 -15.05
C GLY A 627 7.55 34.44 -14.65
N VAL A 628 7.11 33.24 -14.22
CA VAL A 628 8.03 32.12 -13.92
C VAL A 628 8.47 31.49 -15.23
N ASP A 629 9.76 31.21 -15.32
CA ASP A 629 10.40 30.78 -16.54
C ASP A 629 11.53 29.79 -16.18
N VAL A 630 11.39 28.54 -16.63
CA VAL A 630 12.26 27.44 -16.26
C VAL A 630 12.76 26.74 -17.53
N PRO A 631 14.06 26.83 -17.84
CA PRO A 631 14.71 25.91 -18.77
C PRO A 631 14.70 24.51 -18.15
N VAL A 632 13.94 23.60 -18.75
CA VAL A 632 13.78 22.23 -18.26
C VAL A 632 13.66 21.28 -19.43
N GLN A 633 14.40 20.18 -19.36
CA GLN A 633 14.36 19.09 -20.32
C GLN A 633 13.66 17.90 -19.71
N GLN A 634 12.81 17.22 -20.46
CA GLN A 634 12.19 15.95 -20.06
C GLN A 634 12.61 14.85 -21.03
N SER A 635 12.98 13.68 -20.48
CA SER A 635 13.40 12.50 -21.25
C SER A 635 13.00 11.20 -20.56
N TYR A 636 12.93 10.11 -21.33
CA TYR A 636 12.84 8.76 -20.79
C TYR A 636 14.19 8.07 -20.77
N LEU A 637 14.47 7.40 -19.65
CA LEU A 637 15.65 6.58 -19.45
C LEU A 637 15.22 5.26 -18.79
N TYR A 638 16.12 4.30 -18.68
CA TYR A 638 15.91 3.13 -17.84
C TYR A 638 17.19 2.73 -17.12
N TYR A 639 17.02 2.23 -15.90
CA TYR A 639 18.06 1.47 -15.21
C TYR A 639 17.99 0.01 -15.67
N ALA A 640 19.15 -0.56 -16.00
CA ALA A 640 19.26 -2.01 -16.14
C ALA A 640 19.21 -2.65 -14.75
N SER A 641 18.35 -3.65 -14.57
CA SER A 641 18.24 -4.38 -13.31
C SER A 641 19.45 -5.27 -13.09
N SER A 642 20.15 -5.11 -11.96
CA SER A 642 21.25 -6.01 -11.58
C SER A 642 20.72 -7.43 -11.35
N ILE A 643 21.50 -8.43 -11.75
CA ILE A 643 21.25 -9.84 -11.47
C ILE A 643 22.13 -10.39 -10.33
N GLY A 644 22.77 -9.49 -9.57
CA GLY A 644 23.88 -9.82 -8.67
C GLY A 644 25.23 -9.84 -9.38
N ASP A 645 26.30 -9.83 -8.61
CA ASP A 645 27.68 -9.94 -9.07
C ASP A 645 28.47 -10.91 -8.16
N THR A 646 29.79 -10.99 -8.35
CA THR A 646 30.66 -11.88 -7.56
C THR A 646 30.78 -11.48 -6.10
N ASP A 647 30.53 -10.21 -5.77
CA ASP A 647 30.72 -9.66 -4.43
C ASP A 647 29.42 -9.71 -3.63
N ASP A 648 28.28 -9.49 -4.28
CA ASP A 648 26.94 -9.61 -3.68
C ASP A 648 25.95 -10.18 -4.72
N SER A 649 25.32 -11.31 -4.39
CA SER A 649 24.34 -11.99 -5.24
C SER A 649 22.96 -11.31 -5.30
N GLN A 650 22.73 -10.23 -4.54
CA GLN A 650 21.45 -9.53 -4.48
C GLN A 650 21.00 -9.04 -5.88
N ALA A 651 19.90 -9.56 -6.42
CA ALA A 651 19.32 -9.02 -7.65
C ALA A 651 18.35 -7.86 -7.36
N SER A 652 18.01 -7.07 -8.39
CA SER A 652 16.78 -6.27 -8.38
C SER A 652 15.57 -7.21 -8.50
N GLY A 653 14.43 -6.86 -7.90
CA GLY A 653 13.23 -7.67 -7.92
C GLY A 653 11.98 -6.90 -7.48
N ALA A 654 10.96 -7.59 -6.99
CA ALA A 654 9.69 -6.96 -6.62
C ALA A 654 9.85 -5.93 -5.48
N TYR A 655 10.71 -6.21 -4.50
CA TYR A 655 10.98 -5.36 -3.35
C TYR A 655 12.12 -4.39 -3.63
N ILE A 656 13.23 -4.96 -4.11
CA ILE A 656 14.53 -4.30 -4.15
C ILE A 656 14.75 -3.63 -5.51
N PHE A 657 15.28 -2.42 -5.44
CA PHE A 657 15.85 -1.74 -6.60
C PHE A 657 17.37 -1.76 -6.48
N ARG A 658 18.03 -2.59 -7.29
CA ARG A 658 19.49 -2.58 -7.46
C ARG A 658 19.82 -2.32 -8.93
N PRO A 659 20.10 -1.07 -9.32
CA PRO A 659 20.52 -0.80 -10.69
C PRO A 659 21.91 -1.39 -10.93
N ASP A 660 22.14 -1.98 -12.11
CA ASP A 660 23.45 -2.50 -12.53
C ASP A 660 24.53 -1.41 -12.49
N ARG A 661 24.14 -0.17 -12.82
CA ARG A 661 25.01 1.01 -12.85
C ARG A 661 24.24 2.24 -12.41
N ALA A 662 24.96 3.20 -11.82
CA ALA A 662 24.36 4.47 -11.39
C ALA A 662 23.88 5.35 -12.55
N LEU A 663 24.46 5.21 -13.76
CA LEU A 663 24.05 5.97 -14.93
C LEU A 663 22.98 5.18 -15.72
N PRO A 664 21.75 5.69 -15.85
CA PRO A 664 20.71 5.03 -16.63
C PRO A 664 20.94 5.20 -18.15
N THR A 665 20.35 4.31 -18.93
CA THR A 665 20.40 4.35 -20.39
C THR A 665 19.31 5.24 -20.95
N ILE A 666 19.67 6.17 -21.84
CA ILE A 666 18.71 7.03 -22.53
C ILE A 666 17.93 6.21 -23.57
N VAL A 667 16.60 6.34 -23.56
CA VAL A 667 15.73 5.62 -24.51
C VAL A 667 15.85 6.19 -25.91
N SER A 668 15.74 7.52 -26.05
CA SER A 668 15.96 8.22 -27.31
C SER A 668 16.38 9.68 -27.07
N ARG A 669 17.21 10.20 -27.98
CA ARG A 669 17.64 11.60 -28.04
C ARG A 669 16.90 12.41 -29.12
N GLU A 670 16.28 11.72 -30.07
CA GLU A 670 15.52 12.31 -31.18
C GLU A 670 14.13 11.69 -31.16
N VAL A 671 13.12 12.52 -30.93
CA VAL A 671 11.75 12.09 -30.63
C VAL A 671 10.82 12.69 -31.67
N PRO A 672 10.28 11.88 -32.60
CA PRO A 672 9.26 12.36 -33.52
C PRO A 672 8.09 12.97 -32.75
N LEU A 673 7.73 14.20 -33.13
CA LEU A 673 6.64 14.94 -32.52
C LEU A 673 5.50 15.19 -33.51
N LYS A 674 4.27 15.12 -33.02
CA LYS A 674 3.06 15.56 -33.73
C LYS A 674 2.32 16.53 -32.81
N VAL A 675 1.85 17.64 -33.37
CA VAL A 675 1.27 18.74 -32.59
C VAL A 675 -0.15 18.97 -33.04
N VAL A 676 -1.04 18.99 -32.07
CA VAL A 676 -2.46 19.25 -32.24
C VAL A 676 -2.78 20.54 -31.51
N ARG A 677 -3.34 21.52 -32.22
CA ARG A 677 -3.77 22.78 -31.63
C ARG A 677 -5.27 22.97 -31.71
N GLY A 678 -5.85 23.50 -30.65
CA GLY A 678 -7.26 23.85 -30.60
C GLY A 678 -7.60 24.79 -29.45
N PRO A 679 -8.86 25.24 -29.37
CA PRO A 679 -9.26 26.29 -28.43
C PRO A 679 -9.22 25.85 -26.96
N LEU A 680 -9.41 24.56 -26.67
CA LEU A 680 -9.47 24.03 -25.30
C LEU A 680 -8.19 23.32 -24.86
N VAL A 681 -7.45 22.73 -25.80
CA VAL A 681 -6.21 22.00 -25.50
C VAL A 681 -5.24 22.03 -26.68
N ASP A 682 -3.96 22.21 -26.36
CA ASP A 682 -2.85 21.87 -27.23
C ASP A 682 -2.22 20.55 -26.76
N GLU A 683 -1.95 19.64 -27.70
CA GLU A 683 -1.29 18.35 -27.43
C GLU A 683 0.01 18.21 -28.23
N VAL A 684 1.07 17.73 -27.56
CA VAL A 684 2.33 17.31 -28.19
C VAL A 684 2.49 15.81 -27.99
N HIS A 685 2.33 15.07 -29.07
CA HIS A 685 2.48 13.62 -29.11
C HIS A 685 3.94 13.27 -29.43
N GLN A 686 4.56 12.43 -28.62
CA GLN A 686 5.99 12.12 -28.66
C GLN A 686 6.22 10.61 -28.66
N GLN A 687 6.88 10.09 -29.70
CA GLN A 687 7.23 8.67 -29.81
C GLN A 687 8.70 8.45 -29.43
N PHE A 688 9.00 8.07 -28.19
CA PHE A 688 10.38 7.89 -27.74
C PHE A 688 10.99 6.56 -28.22
N SER A 689 10.21 5.50 -28.29
CA SER A 689 10.61 4.19 -28.82
C SER A 689 9.36 3.42 -29.27
N SER A 690 9.49 2.20 -29.80
CA SER A 690 8.33 1.34 -30.11
C SER A 690 7.47 0.97 -28.90
N TRP A 691 7.96 1.18 -27.68
CA TRP A 691 7.33 0.78 -26.42
C TRP A 691 7.20 1.93 -25.41
N ILE A 692 7.60 3.16 -25.76
CA ILE A 692 7.37 4.38 -24.96
C ILE A 692 6.77 5.46 -25.85
N TYR A 693 5.56 5.87 -25.48
CA TYR A 693 4.82 6.96 -26.10
C TYR A 693 4.31 7.93 -25.03
N GLN A 694 4.31 9.22 -25.34
CA GLN A 694 3.87 10.26 -24.42
C GLN A 694 2.99 11.29 -25.14
N VAL A 695 1.99 11.83 -24.44
CA VAL A 695 1.25 13.01 -24.88
C VAL A 695 1.36 14.08 -23.79
N THR A 696 1.95 15.22 -24.11
CA THR A 696 1.96 16.39 -23.22
C THR A 696 0.80 17.30 -23.59
N ARG A 697 -0.10 17.56 -22.64
CA ARG A 697 -1.32 18.36 -22.83
C ARG A 697 -1.27 19.64 -22.02
N LEU A 698 -1.63 20.74 -22.65
CA LEU A 698 -1.86 22.03 -22.01
C LEU A 698 -3.31 22.44 -22.26
N TYR A 699 -4.12 22.33 -21.23
CA TYR A 699 -5.53 22.73 -21.27
C TYR A 699 -5.67 24.23 -21.02
N LYS A 700 -6.66 24.84 -21.67
CA LYS A 700 -7.10 26.20 -21.39
C LYS A 700 -7.49 26.32 -19.91
N ASP A 701 -7.12 27.44 -19.30
CA ASP A 701 -7.38 27.75 -17.89
C ASP A 701 -6.78 26.80 -16.84
N LYS A 702 -5.90 25.87 -17.23
CA LYS A 702 -5.13 25.04 -16.28
C LYS A 702 -3.72 25.63 -16.08
N GLU A 703 -3.25 25.61 -14.84
CA GLU A 703 -1.92 26.12 -14.47
C GLU A 703 -0.84 25.01 -14.48
N GLN A 704 -1.15 23.86 -15.08
CA GLN A 704 -0.27 22.69 -15.17
C GLN A 704 -0.23 22.08 -16.57
N ALA A 705 0.85 21.38 -16.85
CA ALA A 705 0.92 20.41 -17.95
C ALA A 705 0.47 19.04 -17.46
N ASP A 706 -0.42 18.38 -18.21
CA ASP A 706 -0.78 16.97 -18.02
C ASP A 706 0.06 16.13 -18.97
N VAL A 707 0.87 15.23 -18.44
CA VAL A 707 1.74 14.36 -19.23
C VAL A 707 1.27 12.92 -19.12
N GLU A 708 0.61 12.44 -20.17
CA GLU A 708 0.17 11.05 -20.27
C GLU A 708 1.29 10.19 -20.85
N PHE A 709 1.72 9.18 -20.10
CA PHE A 709 2.70 8.20 -20.54
C PHE A 709 2.03 6.88 -20.91
N THR A 710 2.58 6.20 -21.91
CA THR A 710 2.25 4.83 -22.29
C THR A 710 3.55 4.04 -22.38
N ILE A 711 3.77 3.10 -21.46
CA ILE A 711 5.02 2.36 -21.33
C ILE A 711 4.72 0.86 -21.39
N GLY A 712 5.26 0.20 -22.41
CA GLY A 712 5.28 -1.24 -22.58
C GLY A 712 4.72 -1.71 -23.93
N PRO A 713 4.95 -2.98 -24.31
CA PRO A 713 5.64 -4.00 -23.53
C PRO A 713 7.14 -3.67 -23.35
N ILE A 714 7.64 -3.70 -22.11
CA ILE A 714 9.07 -3.48 -21.85
C ILE A 714 9.83 -4.67 -22.46
N PRO A 715 10.76 -4.45 -23.41
CA PRO A 715 11.49 -5.54 -24.05
C PRO A 715 12.49 -6.14 -23.07
N THR A 716 12.53 -7.47 -22.99
CA THR A 716 13.46 -8.22 -22.13
C THR A 716 14.09 -9.40 -22.87
N ASP A 717 13.89 -9.49 -24.19
CA ASP A 717 14.43 -10.56 -25.05
C ASP A 717 15.96 -10.48 -25.17
N ASP A 718 16.53 -9.33 -24.81
CA ASP A 718 17.97 -9.09 -24.68
C ASP A 718 18.56 -9.62 -23.36
N GLY A 719 17.75 -10.25 -22.51
CA GLY A 719 18.18 -10.79 -21.21
C GLY A 719 18.40 -9.71 -20.14
N VAL A 720 17.98 -8.47 -20.37
CA VAL A 720 18.18 -7.34 -19.45
C VAL A 720 16.84 -6.86 -18.90
N GLY A 721 16.65 -6.96 -17.58
CA GLY A 721 15.54 -6.30 -16.87
C GLY A 721 15.66 -4.77 -16.95
N LYS A 722 14.53 -4.06 -17.08
CA LYS A 722 14.52 -2.61 -17.29
C LYS A 722 13.53 -1.92 -16.36
N GLU A 723 14.00 -0.87 -15.72
CA GLU A 723 13.27 -0.05 -14.76
C GLU A 723 13.21 1.38 -15.30
N VAL A 724 12.05 1.72 -15.87
CA VAL A 724 11.84 2.86 -16.75
C VAL A 724 11.53 4.11 -15.94
N ILE A 725 12.28 5.19 -16.20
CA ILE A 725 12.11 6.48 -15.53
C ILE A 725 11.73 7.58 -16.54
N THR A 726 10.94 8.54 -16.08
CA THR A 726 10.91 9.89 -16.67
C THR A 726 11.84 10.78 -15.85
N GLN A 727 12.72 11.53 -16.50
CA GLN A 727 13.66 12.45 -15.85
C GLN A 727 13.44 13.86 -16.38
N MET A 728 13.26 14.80 -15.46
CA MET A 728 13.19 16.23 -15.69
C MET A 728 14.47 16.86 -15.19
N THR A 729 15.21 17.54 -16.07
CA THR A 729 16.46 18.24 -15.74
C THR A 729 16.28 19.73 -15.97
N ALA A 730 16.22 20.50 -14.89
CA ALA A 730 16.15 21.95 -14.90
C ALA A 730 17.48 22.56 -14.45
N ASN A 731 17.76 23.79 -14.89
CA ASN A 731 18.92 24.54 -14.41
C ASN A 731 18.64 25.21 -13.05
N MET A 732 18.32 24.40 -12.04
CA MET A 732 18.01 24.85 -10.68
C MET A 732 19.11 24.44 -9.71
N ALA A 733 19.54 25.38 -8.87
CA ALA A 733 20.48 25.12 -7.78
C ALA A 733 19.73 24.58 -6.55
N THR A 734 19.47 23.27 -6.54
CA THR A 734 18.64 22.63 -5.51
C THR A 734 19.43 22.11 -4.30
N GLU A 735 20.77 22.20 -4.33
CA GLU A 735 21.68 21.91 -3.20
C GLU A 735 21.40 20.55 -2.54
N LYS A 736 21.37 19.48 -3.36
CA LYS A 736 21.04 18.10 -2.95
C LYS A 736 19.65 17.89 -2.35
N THR A 737 18.83 18.93 -2.25
CA THR A 737 17.57 18.92 -1.53
C THR A 737 16.40 18.73 -2.49
N PHE A 738 15.47 17.87 -2.09
CA PHE A 738 14.17 17.68 -2.73
C PHE A 738 13.12 17.33 -1.68
N TYR A 739 11.85 17.30 -2.04
CA TYR A 739 10.76 17.09 -1.10
C TYR A 739 9.79 16.06 -1.66
N THR A 740 9.45 15.05 -0.87
CA THR A 740 8.42 14.04 -1.21
C THR A 740 7.35 13.99 -0.14
N ASP A 741 6.12 13.65 -0.53
CA ASP A 741 5.03 13.51 0.43
C ASP A 741 5.15 12.24 1.29
N SER A 742 4.53 12.26 2.47
CA SER A 742 4.23 11.07 3.27
C SER A 742 2.75 10.74 3.06
N ASN A 743 2.46 9.63 2.37
CA ASN A 743 1.11 9.09 2.16
C ASN A 743 0.07 10.09 1.62
N GLY A 744 0.50 11.08 0.83
CA GLY A 744 -0.35 12.15 0.29
C GLY A 744 -0.52 13.38 1.19
N ARG A 745 0.16 13.45 2.34
CA ARG A 745 0.07 14.54 3.32
C ARG A 745 1.36 15.37 3.39
N ASP A 746 2.08 15.32 4.50
CA ASP A 746 3.23 16.17 4.82
C ASP A 746 4.34 16.00 3.77
N PHE A 747 4.96 17.11 3.34
CA PHE A 747 6.16 17.03 2.51
C PHE A 747 7.39 16.97 3.41
N ILE A 748 8.18 15.91 3.25
CA ILE A 748 9.42 15.68 4.01
C ILE A 748 10.60 16.14 3.16
N LYS A 749 11.50 16.90 3.77
CA LYS A 749 12.75 17.33 3.15
C LYS A 749 13.67 16.12 3.04
N ARG A 750 14.06 15.78 1.82
CA ARG A 750 15.05 14.75 1.50
C ARG A 750 16.36 15.43 1.11
N VAL A 751 17.47 14.85 1.55
CA VAL A 751 18.82 15.30 1.19
C VAL A 751 19.55 14.10 0.62
N ARG A 752 20.02 14.24 -0.63
CA ARG A 752 20.74 13.17 -1.34
C ARG A 752 21.97 12.73 -0.55
N ASP A 753 22.14 11.41 -0.41
CA ASP A 753 23.24 10.76 0.30
C ASP A 753 23.38 11.18 1.77
N TYR A 754 22.26 11.48 2.43
CA TYR A 754 22.24 11.90 3.82
C TYR A 754 21.13 11.20 4.61
N ARG A 755 21.39 10.99 5.91
CA ARG A 755 20.43 10.48 6.90
C ARG A 755 20.57 11.30 8.18
N PRO A 756 19.46 11.73 8.81
CA PRO A 756 19.53 12.56 10.01
C PRO A 756 19.90 11.76 11.27
N ASP A 757 19.55 10.48 11.33
CA ASP A 757 19.64 9.69 12.57
C ASP A 757 20.94 8.86 12.69
N TRP A 758 21.68 8.67 11.59
CA TRP A 758 22.97 7.97 11.57
C TRP A 758 23.90 8.50 10.48
N SER A 759 25.19 8.17 10.57
CA SER A 759 26.16 8.49 9.52
C SER A 759 26.06 7.49 8.38
N LEU A 760 25.39 7.87 7.29
CA LEU A 760 25.17 7.01 6.13
C LEU A 760 26.50 6.64 5.44
N THR A 761 26.77 5.34 5.35
CA THR A 761 27.74 4.80 4.39
C THR A 761 27.00 4.55 3.06
N VAL A 762 27.33 5.34 2.04
CA VAL A 762 26.67 5.26 0.73
C VAL A 762 27.15 4.02 -0.02
N THR A 763 26.23 3.10 -0.27
CA THR A 763 26.48 1.85 -1.01
C THR A 763 25.74 1.84 -2.36
N GLN A 764 24.53 2.40 -2.37
CA GLN A 764 23.69 2.53 -3.55
C GLN A 764 23.30 4.02 -3.76
N PRO A 765 24.09 4.79 -4.54
CA PRO A 765 23.89 6.25 -4.70
C PRO A 765 22.61 6.61 -5.48
N VAL A 766 21.97 5.62 -6.12
CA VAL A 766 20.65 5.80 -6.77
C VAL A 766 19.56 5.26 -5.86
N ALA A 767 19.52 3.95 -5.61
CA ALA A 767 18.43 3.31 -4.86
C ALA A 767 18.28 3.87 -3.44
N GLY A 768 19.39 4.19 -2.75
CA GLY A 768 19.35 4.82 -1.42
C GLY A 768 18.81 6.26 -1.41
N ASN A 769 18.50 6.84 -2.57
CA ASN A 769 17.92 8.18 -2.71
C ASN A 769 16.51 8.15 -3.33
N TYR A 770 15.94 6.98 -3.58
CA TYR A 770 14.54 6.84 -3.97
C TYR A 770 13.64 6.90 -2.74
N TYR A 771 12.52 7.62 -2.88
CA TYR A 771 11.48 7.76 -1.86
C TYR A 771 10.11 7.50 -2.48
N PRO A 772 9.12 7.04 -1.70
CA PRO A 772 7.78 6.87 -2.20
C PRO A 772 7.09 8.21 -2.41
N ILE A 773 6.20 8.26 -3.39
CA ILE A 773 5.44 9.44 -3.78
C ILE A 773 3.99 9.02 -4.00
N ASN A 774 3.06 9.60 -3.24
CA ASN A 774 1.61 9.34 -3.35
C ASN A 774 0.80 10.58 -3.73
N LEU A 775 1.42 11.75 -3.65
CA LEU A 775 0.90 13.02 -4.10
C LEU A 775 1.87 13.68 -5.08
N GLY A 776 3.14 13.83 -4.69
CA GLY A 776 4.12 14.48 -5.55
C GLY A 776 5.51 14.65 -4.98
N ILE A 777 6.40 15.12 -5.84
CA ILE A 777 7.77 15.51 -5.55
C ILE A 777 7.99 16.94 -6.01
N PHE A 778 8.77 17.73 -5.27
CA PHE A 778 9.17 19.04 -5.75
C PHE A 778 10.60 19.40 -5.35
N THR A 779 11.19 20.30 -6.12
CA THR A 779 12.46 20.96 -5.83
C THR A 779 12.25 22.47 -5.84
N THR A 780 13.14 23.18 -5.17
CA THR A 780 13.11 24.63 -5.10
C THR A 780 14.51 25.19 -5.08
N ASP A 781 14.70 26.35 -5.71
CA ASP A 781 15.88 27.18 -5.57
C ASP A 781 15.47 28.55 -4.97
N ASN A 782 16.33 29.56 -5.09
CA ASN A 782 16.04 30.88 -4.53
C ASN A 782 14.89 31.64 -5.23
N LYS A 783 14.46 31.21 -6.43
CA LYS A 783 13.49 31.93 -7.27
C LYS A 783 12.23 31.10 -7.54
N THR A 784 12.38 29.81 -7.77
CA THR A 784 11.36 28.97 -8.42
C THR A 784 11.14 27.66 -7.67
N GLU A 785 9.92 27.14 -7.78
CA GLU A 785 9.54 25.78 -7.44
C GLU A 785 9.18 25.01 -8.71
N LEU A 786 9.76 23.81 -8.88
CA LEU A 786 9.36 22.83 -9.88
C LEU A 786 8.70 21.67 -9.15
N SER A 787 7.43 21.41 -9.45
CA SER A 787 6.62 20.39 -8.77
C SER A 787 6.08 19.39 -9.77
N VAL A 788 6.02 18.12 -9.35
CA VAL A 788 5.46 17.01 -10.12
C VAL A 788 4.46 16.26 -9.25
N LEU A 789 3.21 16.14 -9.71
CA LEU A 789 2.17 15.34 -9.06
C LEU A 789 1.95 14.03 -9.82
N VAL A 790 1.46 13.00 -9.13
CA VAL A 790 1.37 11.63 -9.66
C VAL A 790 -0.06 11.08 -9.56
N ASP A 791 -0.46 10.24 -10.52
CA ASP A 791 -1.79 9.59 -10.55
C ASP A 791 -1.86 8.26 -9.76
N ARG A 792 -0.73 7.85 -9.17
CA ARG A 792 -0.56 6.58 -8.44
C ARG A 792 0.68 6.65 -7.55
N ALA A 793 0.83 5.67 -6.65
CA ALA A 793 2.08 5.47 -5.94
C ALA A 793 3.24 5.18 -6.90
N VAL A 794 4.34 5.91 -6.79
CA VAL A 794 5.57 5.69 -7.56
C VAL A 794 6.81 5.93 -6.70
N GLY A 795 7.95 5.37 -7.12
CA GLY A 795 9.25 5.76 -6.58
C GLY A 795 9.81 6.96 -7.34
N GLY A 796 10.39 7.93 -6.62
CA GLY A 796 11.10 9.04 -7.27
C GLY A 796 12.23 9.62 -6.43
N ALA A 797 13.07 10.40 -7.10
CA ALA A 797 14.31 10.92 -6.53
C ALA A 797 14.75 12.22 -7.20
N SER A 798 15.75 12.86 -6.60
CA SER A 798 16.61 13.86 -7.24
C SER A 798 18.05 13.37 -7.17
N ILE A 799 18.56 12.75 -8.24
CA ILE A 799 19.90 12.13 -8.29
C ILE A 799 21.01 13.14 -8.57
N LYS A 800 20.69 14.27 -9.22
CA LYS A 800 21.57 15.44 -9.35
C LYS A 800 20.79 16.72 -9.08
N ASP A 801 21.53 17.80 -8.81
CA ASP A 801 20.89 19.09 -8.57
C ASP A 801 20.14 19.56 -9.82
N GLY A 802 18.96 20.14 -9.58
CA GLY A 802 18.03 20.53 -10.65
C GLY A 802 17.30 19.36 -11.33
N GLN A 803 17.52 18.11 -10.89
CA GLN A 803 16.81 16.95 -11.43
C GLN A 803 15.67 16.46 -10.54
N ILE A 804 14.59 16.01 -11.19
CA ILE A 804 13.54 15.17 -10.61
C ILE A 804 13.39 13.97 -11.54
N GLU A 805 13.34 12.76 -10.98
CA GLU A 805 12.98 11.55 -11.73
C GLU A 805 11.91 10.75 -11.01
N LEU A 806 11.05 10.11 -11.81
CA LEU A 806 10.02 9.18 -11.37
C LEU A 806 10.23 7.86 -12.10
N MET A 807 10.27 6.74 -11.36
CA MET A 807 10.18 5.42 -11.94
C MET A 807 8.71 5.11 -12.20
N LEU A 808 8.39 4.75 -13.44
CA LEU A 808 7.02 4.61 -13.90
C LEU A 808 6.64 3.16 -14.16
N HIS A 809 7.58 2.32 -14.62
CA HIS A 809 7.33 0.91 -14.88
C HIS A 809 8.59 0.06 -14.71
N ARG A 810 8.44 -1.21 -14.34
CA ARG A 810 9.54 -2.14 -14.09
C ARG A 810 9.19 -3.50 -14.68
N ARG A 811 10.14 -4.13 -15.36
CA ARG A 811 10.06 -5.53 -15.77
C ARG A 811 11.40 -6.20 -15.56
N ILE A 812 11.44 -7.20 -14.67
CA ILE A 812 12.66 -7.75 -14.08
C ILE A 812 12.68 -9.26 -14.31
N LEU A 813 13.88 -9.83 -14.45
CA LEU A 813 14.08 -11.23 -14.85
C LEU A 813 14.57 -12.14 -13.71
N LYS A 814 14.68 -11.60 -12.49
CA LYS A 814 15.13 -12.31 -11.29
C LYS A 814 14.20 -12.00 -10.12
N ASP A 815 14.11 -12.96 -9.21
CA ASP A 815 13.63 -12.78 -7.84
C ASP A 815 14.75 -12.15 -7.00
N ASP A 816 14.40 -11.31 -6.03
CA ASP A 816 15.35 -10.60 -5.15
C ASP A 816 15.58 -11.29 -3.80
N SER A 817 15.11 -12.54 -3.65
CA SER A 817 15.33 -13.40 -2.50
C SER A 817 14.78 -12.81 -1.21
N ARG A 818 13.50 -12.39 -1.25
CA ARG A 818 12.72 -11.97 -0.08
C ARG A 818 11.43 -12.79 0.14
N GLY A 819 11.30 -13.94 -0.54
CA GLY A 819 10.27 -14.94 -0.27
C GLY A 819 9.12 -15.00 -1.29
N VAL A 820 8.94 -13.99 -2.14
CA VAL A 820 7.92 -14.06 -3.21
C VAL A 820 8.24 -15.12 -4.26
N GLU A 821 9.53 -15.43 -4.48
CA GLU A 821 10.03 -16.49 -5.36
C GLU A 821 9.54 -16.34 -6.82
N GLU A 822 9.29 -15.11 -7.26
CA GLU A 822 8.85 -14.79 -8.61
C GLU A 822 9.55 -13.51 -9.07
N ALA A 823 10.05 -13.53 -10.31
CA ALA A 823 10.49 -12.29 -10.95
C ALA A 823 9.29 -11.39 -11.23
N LEU A 824 9.48 -10.07 -11.18
CA LEU A 824 8.47 -9.08 -11.60
C LEU A 824 8.36 -9.04 -13.13
N ASP A 825 7.74 -10.06 -13.73
CA ASP A 825 7.57 -10.26 -15.17
C ASP A 825 6.08 -10.24 -15.58
N GLU A 826 5.41 -9.12 -15.31
CA GLU A 826 3.97 -8.97 -15.58
C GLU A 826 3.65 -9.11 -17.09
N ARG A 827 2.67 -9.97 -17.40
CA ARG A 827 2.22 -10.23 -18.78
C ARG A 827 0.71 -10.21 -18.88
N VAL A 828 0.21 -9.82 -20.05
CA VAL A 828 -1.20 -9.87 -20.41
C VAL A 828 -1.37 -10.84 -21.57
N CYS A 829 -2.29 -11.78 -21.42
CA CYS A 829 -2.55 -12.83 -22.37
C CYS A 829 -3.99 -12.75 -22.90
N ILE A 830 -4.19 -13.03 -24.19
CA ILE A 830 -5.51 -13.13 -24.83
C ILE A 830 -5.66 -14.48 -25.54
N ALA A 831 -6.89 -14.84 -25.90
CA ALA A 831 -7.23 -16.02 -26.70
C ALA A 831 -6.63 -17.32 -26.13
N ASN A 832 -7.02 -17.68 -24.89
CA ASN A 832 -6.56 -18.87 -24.17
C ASN A 832 -5.02 -18.99 -24.13
N ASN A 833 -4.32 -17.89 -23.81
CA ASN A 833 -2.87 -17.80 -23.71
C ASN A 833 -2.08 -17.98 -25.01
N SER A 834 -2.72 -17.93 -26.18
CA SER A 834 -2.03 -18.02 -27.48
C SER A 834 -1.25 -16.75 -27.85
N THR A 835 -1.57 -15.60 -27.25
CA THR A 835 -0.83 -14.35 -27.43
C THR A 835 -0.61 -13.68 -26.09
N CYS A 836 0.63 -13.66 -25.60
CA CYS A 836 1.03 -13.00 -24.37
C CYS A 836 2.07 -11.93 -24.65
N LYS A 837 1.94 -10.77 -24.01
CA LYS A 837 2.89 -9.65 -24.11
C LYS A 837 3.20 -9.13 -22.71
N GLY A 838 4.38 -8.55 -22.51
CA GLY A 838 4.67 -7.80 -21.28
C GLY A 838 3.63 -6.70 -21.07
N LEU A 839 3.25 -6.45 -19.82
CA LEU A 839 2.24 -5.45 -19.46
C LEU A 839 2.62 -4.06 -19.99
N THR A 840 1.63 -3.37 -20.58
CA THR A 840 1.70 -1.95 -20.93
C THR A 840 0.87 -1.17 -19.93
N ILE A 841 1.46 -0.15 -19.33
CA ILE A 841 0.74 0.78 -18.48
C ILE A 841 0.50 2.11 -19.19
N ARG A 842 -0.60 2.77 -18.82
CA ARG A 842 -0.89 4.16 -19.18
C ARG A 842 -1.25 4.95 -17.93
N GLY A 843 -0.76 6.18 -17.84
CA GLY A 843 -0.91 7.03 -16.66
C GLY A 843 -0.58 8.47 -16.91
N HIS A 844 -0.70 9.28 -15.86
CA HIS A 844 -0.47 10.72 -15.91
C HIS A 844 0.51 11.16 -14.81
N TYR A 845 1.31 12.18 -15.12
CA TYR A 845 1.94 13.03 -14.12
C TYR A 845 1.74 14.49 -14.52
N TYR A 846 1.71 15.37 -13.52
CA TYR A 846 1.38 16.78 -13.73
C TYR A 846 2.56 17.66 -13.34
N ILE A 847 2.99 18.54 -14.25
CA ILE A 847 4.12 19.44 -14.01
C ILE A 847 3.59 20.85 -13.72
N GLY A 848 4.06 21.43 -12.61
CA GLY A 848 3.79 22.82 -12.23
C GLY A 848 5.08 23.58 -11.98
N ILE A 849 5.15 24.82 -12.47
CA ILE A 849 6.20 25.79 -12.15
C ILE A 849 5.60 26.99 -11.42
N ASN A 850 6.20 27.39 -10.31
CA ASN A 850 5.67 28.46 -9.48
C ASN A 850 6.78 29.32 -8.90
N LYS A 851 6.45 30.56 -8.49
CA LYS A 851 7.38 31.34 -7.65
C LYS A 851 7.57 30.60 -6.32
N ARG A 852 8.75 30.73 -5.74
CA ARG A 852 9.02 30.18 -4.41
C ARG A 852 7.94 30.62 -3.42
N GLY A 853 7.37 29.65 -2.69
CA GLY A 853 6.32 29.87 -1.70
C GLY A 853 4.88 29.85 -2.24
N THR A 854 4.65 29.85 -3.56
CA THR A 854 3.28 29.83 -4.13
C THR A 854 2.86 28.47 -4.66
N GLY A 855 3.80 27.55 -4.91
CA GLY A 855 3.48 26.22 -5.47
C GLY A 855 2.71 25.30 -4.52
N ALA A 856 2.76 25.57 -3.21
CA ALA A 856 2.03 24.78 -2.22
C ALA A 856 0.52 24.77 -2.48
N ARG A 857 -0.07 25.90 -2.87
CA ARG A 857 -1.50 25.98 -3.20
C ARG A 857 -1.83 25.05 -4.37
N TRP A 858 -1.07 25.15 -5.46
CA TRP A 858 -1.25 24.32 -6.65
C TRP A 858 -1.15 22.83 -6.32
N ARG A 859 -0.11 22.41 -5.58
CA ARG A 859 0.06 21.01 -5.17
C ARG A 859 -1.15 20.47 -4.40
N ARG A 860 -1.77 21.30 -3.55
CA ARG A 860 -2.91 20.89 -2.70
C ARG A 860 -4.27 21.02 -3.36
N THR A 861 -4.43 21.88 -4.37
CA THR A 861 -5.69 21.98 -5.12
C THR A 861 -5.74 21.00 -6.27
N THR A 862 -4.62 20.78 -6.97
CA THR A 862 -4.53 19.86 -8.12
C THR A 862 -4.33 18.42 -7.66
N GLY A 863 -3.58 18.20 -6.57
CA GLY A 863 -3.28 16.86 -6.04
C GLY A 863 -4.49 15.96 -5.72
N PRO A 864 -5.55 16.47 -5.07
CA PRO A 864 -6.77 15.69 -4.85
C PRO A 864 -7.55 15.34 -6.11
N THR A 865 -7.16 15.91 -7.26
CA THR A 865 -7.84 15.72 -8.56
C THR A 865 -7.02 14.93 -9.58
N SER A 866 -5.73 14.75 -9.31
CA SER A 866 -4.79 13.86 -10.00
C SER A 866 -4.86 12.46 -9.42
#